data_AF-A0A820V480-F1
#
_entry.id   AF-A0A820V480-F1
#
_cell.length_a   1.000
_cell.length_b   1.000
_cell.length_c   1.000
_cell.angle_alpha   90.00
_cell.angle_beta   90.00
_cell.angle_gamma   90.00
#
_symmetry.space_group_name_H-M   'P 1'
#
loop_
_entity.id
_entity.type
_entity.pdbx_description
1 polymer ?
#
loop_
_entity_poly.entity_id
_entity_poly.type
_entity_poly.pdbx_seq_one_letter_code
_entity_poly.pdbx_strand_id
1 'polypeptide(L)'
;MDILLAVPDADAAKTELIEFCCSNYAENTIELNKIREFEETYCSEQAIKWYTRDAFLFRLVNKVLRQENIDDMYKIRFILSDIHTQLMELHGDYLDLLLEKNLYPYCLTVYRGQLMSAYEFDQLKQNIGCFISMNSFLSTSTARDLSLIFNGQGQQRPQLESILFEITIETSTCETAFADIQHVSWMSSEEEILITIGAIFHIDSVYQIDNVWIVKLTLCNQESEAIEKLADYFPEIKDNKPDLFTFADCLYSMGDYDRAATVFRRLLSSNSITNELMPIMWGKLAICLSRQCHQNFGEIMNYFNISLDHITTESSSYPIRIEILIEIANCLLIREKYNEAAEVLNQVRILIDQDIQQYGQQEKHTIQIVQFTMMMGIACSKMGEHRHALEHFHFARKIYYDNLPDGHERMGETHLYRSISQSASKQETIESFQSMQRALELHLATLPPDHPSIADMYDIVAWIYLRHYDIMNAQKAFERSIDLRLKSKWFDPTHLAVTYIGLGNILGGDEGMSYLDKAHNLYKEHLLPNNSRFIQLTISKAEIHLDKNEIEQARYYLTNALKIELELKRSKPDNGLAVIYTLFGILHQKEAKYDISINYFEKSINIIKEFQSHAKLELAYNFLNLGRIYHEQNNLEFALSYYHQSLDVYLQLPLIYKLRLATVHNNIAMILLLQGSYEKAFEHFQKTVEYQLQYLSSQSNQLFACYKNLMVVSKHLQDDIHFLEYSQKALDMSYRINPDGLLEAVDIHIEIAQYWEEKNEYMRALQSYERVLQVNRQLLDEHHPLFITNYSNLAHIYSEIYEHETAINYFHKALILNEHQGCKIVLLINIGMEYLNLEYFEKGQIYLEEALSLMDHSTDIKQKDMPSKLFYATALDSLARVKAQQGQYQEAKKLCQMGFDLRFGDLLATAVSFVTMGRIHNDQGDFDSAIVCFHKAEMALKTLDIYHPSLIQIYAFRTGSAYYNQKQFDKALAYYQMALELTMQIARGNLKQIQRIRCGLDRIMDQILDSNQLDKYNSKPRKYCIIF
;
A
#
# COMPACT_ATOMS: atom_id res chain seq x y z
N MET A 1 -7.88 23.50 44.49
CA MET A 1 -7.54 24.76 45.19
C MET A 1 -7.52 24.56 46.70
N ASP A 2 -8.56 23.93 47.26
CA ASP A 2 -8.67 23.64 48.71
C ASP A 2 -7.44 22.93 49.29
N ILE A 3 -6.83 22.03 48.53
CA ILE A 3 -5.58 21.37 48.92
C ILE A 3 -4.42 22.37 49.05
N LEU A 4 -4.29 23.35 48.16
CA LEU A 4 -3.23 24.37 48.26
C LEU A 4 -3.46 25.31 49.45
N LEU A 5 -4.72 25.59 49.79
CA LEU A 5 -5.09 26.41 50.95
C LEU A 5 -4.78 25.70 52.27
N ALA A 6 -4.79 24.37 52.27
CA ALA A 6 -4.61 23.53 53.45
C ALA A 6 -3.15 23.14 53.77
N VAL A 7 -2.16 23.45 52.91
CA VAL A 7 -0.73 23.11 53.11
C VAL A 7 -0.02 24.25 53.86
N PRO A 8 0.20 24.17 55.19
CA PRO A 8 0.75 25.26 55.97
C PRO A 8 2.23 25.01 56.23
N ASP A 9 3.10 25.68 55.48
CA ASP A 9 4.53 25.67 55.77
C ASP A 9 5.10 27.09 55.58
N ALA A 10 4.94 27.93 56.59
CA ALA A 10 5.07 29.39 56.45
C ALA A 10 6.49 29.86 56.07
N ASP A 11 7.55 29.31 56.68
CA ASP A 11 8.90 29.84 56.53
C ASP A 11 9.58 29.37 55.22
N ALA A 12 9.45 28.08 54.88
CA ALA A 12 9.97 27.54 53.63
C ALA A 12 9.19 28.10 52.42
N ALA A 13 7.85 28.17 52.51
CA ALA A 13 7.03 28.68 51.42
C ALA A 13 7.20 30.19 51.19
N LYS A 14 7.40 31.00 52.24
CA LYS A 14 7.70 32.43 52.09
C LYS A 14 9.02 32.64 51.34
N THR A 15 10.04 31.85 51.66
CA THR A 15 11.34 31.90 50.98
C THR A 15 11.21 31.52 49.49
N GLU A 16 10.52 30.43 49.19
CA GLU A 16 10.22 29.99 47.82
C GLU A 16 9.45 31.06 47.01
N LEU A 17 8.46 31.71 47.62
CA LEU A 17 7.71 32.81 47.00
C LEU A 17 8.64 33.98 46.66
N ILE A 18 9.52 34.38 47.58
CA ILE A 18 10.44 35.50 47.38
C ILE A 18 11.41 35.21 46.24
N GLU A 19 12.01 34.02 46.20
CA GLU A 19 12.89 33.59 45.10
C GLU A 19 12.14 33.59 43.76
N PHE A 20 10.90 33.09 43.76
CA PHE A 20 10.04 33.10 42.59
C PHE A 20 9.66 34.51 42.12
N CYS A 21 9.45 35.44 43.05
CA CYS A 21 9.21 36.85 42.72
C CYS A 21 10.47 37.52 42.17
N CYS A 22 11.63 37.30 42.79
CA CYS A 22 12.91 37.85 42.37
C CYS A 22 13.28 37.40 40.95
N SER A 23 13.02 36.14 40.59
CA SER A 23 13.24 35.62 39.24
C SER A 23 12.28 36.21 38.19
N ASN A 24 10.97 36.32 38.50
CA ASN A 24 9.99 36.89 37.57
C ASN A 24 10.17 38.39 37.32
N TYR A 25 10.71 39.12 38.28
CA TYR A 25 10.90 40.58 38.22
C TYR A 25 12.37 41.00 38.22
N ALA A 26 13.29 40.13 37.79
CA ALA A 26 14.73 40.35 37.84
C ALA A 26 15.20 41.66 37.17
N GLU A 27 14.49 42.12 36.14
CA GLU A 27 14.81 43.34 35.39
C GLU A 27 14.13 44.61 35.95
N ASN A 28 13.22 44.49 36.92
CA ASN A 28 12.43 45.62 37.44
C ASN A 28 12.87 46.03 38.85
N THR A 29 13.75 47.04 38.92
CA THR A 29 14.32 47.55 40.18
C THR A 29 13.29 48.09 41.17
N ILE A 30 12.15 48.60 40.68
CA ILE A 30 11.08 49.14 41.53
C ILE A 30 10.37 47.99 42.26
N GLU A 31 10.06 46.91 41.53
CA GLU A 31 9.41 45.74 42.11
C GLU A 31 10.35 44.96 43.03
N LEU A 32 11.64 44.84 42.70
CA LEU A 32 12.63 44.22 43.59
C LEU A 32 12.76 44.93 44.94
N ASN A 33 12.65 46.27 44.98
CA ASN A 33 12.62 47.01 46.24
C ASN A 33 11.35 46.71 47.07
N LYS A 34 10.18 46.61 46.41
CA LYS A 34 8.93 46.21 47.07
C LYS A 34 8.96 44.76 47.57
N ILE A 35 9.66 43.86 46.88
CA ILE A 35 9.86 42.46 47.31
C ILE A 35 10.70 42.41 48.59
N ARG A 36 11.77 43.20 48.71
CA ARG A 36 12.56 43.30 49.95
C ARG A 36 11.75 43.90 51.11
N GLU A 37 10.95 44.93 50.83
CA GLU A 37 10.01 45.48 51.82
C GLU A 37 9.03 44.41 52.30
N PHE A 38 8.47 43.61 51.37
CA PHE A 38 7.59 42.48 51.69
C PHE A 38 8.31 41.42 52.53
N GLU A 39 9.54 41.04 52.19
CA GLU A 39 10.34 40.08 52.94
C GLU A 39 10.52 40.49 54.42
N GLU A 40 10.84 41.76 54.67
CA GLU A 40 11.11 42.31 56.00
C GLU A 40 9.84 42.60 56.83
N THR A 41 8.75 43.03 56.19
CA THR A 41 7.59 43.65 56.89
C THR A 41 6.29 42.86 56.81
N TYR A 42 6.22 41.80 55.99
CA TYR A 42 4.99 41.02 55.82
C TYR A 42 4.55 40.28 57.08
N CYS A 43 3.25 40.35 57.39
CA CYS A 43 2.54 39.50 58.35
C CYS A 43 1.22 38.98 57.75
N SER A 44 0.73 37.83 58.23
CA SER A 44 -0.48 37.17 57.71
C SER A 44 -1.74 38.05 57.82
N GLU A 45 -1.86 38.85 58.89
CA GLU A 45 -2.95 39.82 59.08
C GLU A 45 -2.94 40.99 58.05
N GLN A 46 -1.93 41.08 57.19
CA GLN A 46 -1.83 42.10 56.14
C GLN A 46 -1.87 41.51 54.72
N ALA A 47 -2.27 40.24 54.57
CA ALA A 47 -2.26 39.56 53.29
C ALA A 47 -3.10 40.24 52.21
N ILE A 48 -4.36 40.59 52.51
CA ILE A 48 -5.27 41.33 51.61
C ILE A 48 -4.71 42.72 51.29
N LYS A 49 -4.11 43.39 52.28
CA LYS A 49 -3.48 44.71 52.09
C LYS A 49 -2.31 44.66 51.10
N TRP A 50 -1.50 43.62 51.17
CA TRP A 50 -0.41 43.40 50.21
C TRP A 50 -0.92 42.94 48.85
N TYR A 51 -1.98 42.14 48.80
CA TYR A 51 -2.61 41.68 47.57
C TYR A 51 -3.25 42.84 46.78
N THR A 52 -3.85 43.81 47.46
CA THR A 52 -4.53 44.97 46.84
C THR A 52 -3.59 46.14 46.53
N ARG A 53 -2.33 46.10 46.97
CA ARG A 53 -1.33 47.11 46.63
C ARG A 53 -0.90 46.95 45.17
N ASP A 54 -0.71 48.08 44.47
CA ASP A 54 -0.12 48.09 43.12
C ASP A 54 1.36 47.68 43.16
N ALA A 55 1.59 46.37 43.20
CA ALA A 55 2.88 45.71 43.40
C ALA A 55 2.95 44.38 42.64
N PHE A 56 4.10 43.71 42.74
CA PHE A 56 4.37 42.41 42.12
C PHE A 56 3.34 41.34 42.47
N LEU A 57 2.79 41.38 43.69
CA LEU A 57 2.01 40.30 44.27
C LEU A 57 0.67 40.08 43.56
N PHE A 58 -0.15 41.13 43.39
CA PHE A 58 -1.42 41.05 42.65
C PHE A 58 -1.23 40.48 41.24
N ARG A 59 -0.26 41.01 40.50
CA ARG A 59 0.02 40.63 39.11
C ARG A 59 0.54 39.20 39.01
N LEU A 60 1.43 38.81 39.92
CA LEU A 60 2.00 37.47 39.94
C LEU A 60 0.94 36.43 40.28
N VAL A 61 0.20 36.63 41.38
CA VAL A 61 -0.85 35.70 41.83
C VAL A 61 -1.89 35.50 40.73
N ASN A 62 -2.43 36.58 40.16
CA ASN A 62 -3.44 36.48 39.10
C ASN A 62 -2.88 36.00 37.74
N LYS A 63 -1.57 36.08 37.51
CA LYS A 63 -0.92 35.45 36.34
C LYS A 63 -0.79 33.94 36.56
N VAL A 64 -0.28 33.52 37.72
CA VAL A 64 -0.08 32.12 38.07
C VAL A 64 -1.40 31.35 38.09
N LEU A 65 -2.44 31.93 38.72
CA LEU A 65 -3.78 31.33 38.77
C LEU A 65 -4.43 31.20 37.37
N ARG A 66 -4.10 32.08 36.42
CA ARG A 66 -4.55 31.97 35.02
C ARG A 66 -3.76 30.96 34.20
N GLN A 67 -2.48 30.76 34.52
CA GLN A 67 -1.62 29.82 33.81
C GLN A 67 -1.85 28.38 34.30
N GLU A 68 -2.48 28.19 35.46
CA GLU A 68 -2.80 26.90 36.07
C GLU A 68 -1.58 25.97 36.19
N ASN A 69 -0.38 26.56 36.28
CA ASN A 69 0.85 25.81 36.48
C ASN A 69 0.95 25.42 37.96
N ILE A 70 0.83 24.12 38.23
CA ILE A 70 0.88 23.55 39.59
C ILE A 70 2.15 23.96 40.34
N ASP A 71 3.31 24.02 39.67
CA ASP A 71 4.57 24.36 40.31
C ASP A 71 4.59 25.80 40.80
N ASP A 72 4.05 26.71 39.99
CA ASP A 72 4.01 28.12 40.33
C ASP A 72 2.90 28.40 41.35
N MET A 73 1.76 27.70 41.25
CA MET A 73 0.68 27.75 42.24
C MET A 73 1.15 27.26 43.61
N TYR A 74 1.97 26.20 43.64
CA TYR A 74 2.56 25.71 44.87
C TYR A 74 3.52 26.72 45.50
N LYS A 75 4.37 27.41 44.72
CA LYS A 75 5.27 28.47 45.25
C LYS A 75 4.51 29.65 45.86
N ILE A 76 3.29 29.93 45.40
CA ILE A 76 2.43 30.97 45.96
C ILE A 76 1.45 30.45 47.03
N ARG A 77 1.49 29.16 47.42
CA ARG A 77 0.51 28.54 48.34
C ARG A 77 0.32 29.32 49.64
N PHE A 78 1.42 29.82 50.20
CA PHE A 78 1.44 30.56 51.45
C PHE A 78 0.59 31.82 51.38
N ILE A 79 0.79 32.64 50.35
CA ILE A 79 0.02 33.90 50.24
C ILE A 79 -1.44 33.64 49.89
N LEU A 80 -1.75 32.57 49.14
CA LEU A 80 -3.13 32.18 48.87
C LEU A 80 -3.86 31.77 50.15
N SER A 81 -3.19 30.99 51.01
CA SER A 81 -3.72 30.56 52.31
C SER A 81 -3.96 31.76 53.22
N ASP A 82 -2.97 32.64 53.38
CA ASP A 82 -3.11 33.83 54.23
C ASP A 82 -4.22 34.79 53.75
N ILE A 83 -4.34 35.03 52.44
CA ILE A 83 -5.44 35.84 51.88
C ILE A 83 -6.80 35.18 52.16
N HIS A 84 -6.91 33.86 51.95
CA HIS A 84 -8.14 33.12 52.18
C HIS A 84 -8.54 33.12 53.67
N THR A 85 -7.60 32.86 54.58
CA THR A 85 -7.83 32.87 56.02
C THR A 85 -8.29 34.25 56.49
N GLN A 86 -7.60 35.31 56.06
CA GLN A 86 -8.01 36.68 56.39
C GLN A 86 -9.40 37.01 55.83
N LEU A 87 -9.74 36.52 54.64
CA LEU A 87 -11.06 36.74 54.04
C LEU A 87 -12.16 35.96 54.78
N MET A 88 -11.87 34.75 55.28
CA MET A 88 -12.79 33.97 56.11
C MET A 88 -13.09 34.65 57.45
N GLU A 89 -12.08 35.25 58.08
CA GLU A 89 -12.26 36.03 59.31
C GLU A 89 -13.18 37.25 59.06
N LEU A 90 -12.89 38.04 58.02
CA LEU A 90 -13.72 39.18 57.64
C LEU A 90 -15.13 38.78 57.21
N HIS A 91 -15.28 37.63 56.57
CA HIS A 91 -16.58 37.07 56.19
C HIS A 91 -17.44 36.77 57.42
N GLY A 92 -16.86 36.15 58.45
CA GLY A 92 -17.54 35.90 59.73
C GLY A 92 -18.01 37.18 60.40
N ASP A 93 -17.11 38.17 60.54
CA ASP A 93 -17.43 39.48 61.10
C ASP A 93 -18.55 40.20 60.32
N TYR A 94 -18.55 40.06 58.99
CA TYR A 94 -19.55 40.65 58.11
C TYR A 94 -20.93 40.00 58.29
N LEU A 95 -20.99 38.67 58.43
CA LEU A 95 -22.24 37.96 58.72
C LEU A 95 -22.80 38.31 60.10
N ASP A 96 -21.96 38.40 61.12
CA ASP A 96 -22.35 38.82 62.47
C ASP A 96 -22.93 40.25 62.47
N LEU A 97 -22.30 41.19 61.73
CA LEU A 97 -22.82 42.55 61.56
C LEU A 97 -24.20 42.59 60.88
N LEU A 98 -24.44 41.72 59.90
CA LEU A 98 -25.73 41.62 59.20
C LEU A 98 -26.84 41.04 60.10
N LEU A 99 -26.49 40.09 60.96
CA LEU A 99 -27.37 39.54 61.99
C LEU A 99 -27.74 40.61 63.03
N GLU A 100 -26.77 41.38 63.53
CA GLU A 100 -27.00 42.46 64.49
C GLU A 100 -27.92 43.58 63.95
N LYS A 101 -27.89 43.82 62.63
CA LYS A 101 -28.70 44.86 61.98
C LYS A 101 -30.11 44.42 61.54
N ASN A 102 -30.55 43.19 61.85
CA ASN A 102 -31.86 42.63 61.44
C ASN A 102 -32.12 42.67 59.91
N LEU A 103 -31.07 42.62 59.09
CA LEU A 103 -31.20 42.67 57.62
C LEU A 103 -31.32 41.27 56.97
N TYR A 104 -31.58 40.23 57.76
CA TYR A 104 -31.57 38.84 57.33
C TYR A 104 -32.96 38.32 56.90
N PRO A 105 -33.10 37.57 55.79
CA PRO A 105 -32.07 37.21 54.80
C PRO A 105 -31.84 38.33 53.76
N TYR A 106 -30.58 38.57 53.42
CA TYR A 106 -30.16 39.57 52.43
C TYR A 106 -29.59 38.85 51.20
N CYS A 107 -30.12 39.12 50.01
CA CYS A 107 -29.44 38.75 48.77
C CYS A 107 -28.55 39.93 48.37
N LEU A 108 -27.23 39.71 48.38
CA LEU A 108 -26.26 40.71 47.94
C LEU A 108 -26.02 40.52 46.44
N THR A 109 -26.21 41.59 45.66
CA THR A 109 -25.85 41.60 44.24
C THR A 109 -24.58 42.41 44.04
N VAL A 110 -23.57 41.79 43.41
CA VAL A 110 -22.30 42.43 43.05
C VAL A 110 -22.05 42.34 41.56
N TYR A 111 -21.26 43.27 41.04
CA TYR A 111 -21.02 43.47 39.62
C TYR A 111 -19.54 43.44 39.29
N ARG A 112 -19.18 42.82 38.15
CA ARG A 112 -17.81 42.85 37.60
C ARG A 112 -17.83 43.01 36.08
N GLY A 113 -17.19 44.07 35.58
CA GLY A 113 -16.98 44.26 34.14
C GLY A 113 -15.68 43.61 33.67
N GLN A 114 -15.71 42.94 32.52
CA GLN A 114 -14.54 42.29 31.92
C GLN A 114 -14.65 42.18 30.39
N LEU A 115 -13.52 42.33 29.69
CA LEU A 115 -13.40 41.94 28.27
C LEU A 115 -12.99 40.47 28.18
N MET A 116 -13.65 39.70 27.31
CA MET A 116 -13.42 38.26 27.11
C MET A 116 -13.34 37.94 25.62
N SER A 117 -12.59 36.90 25.23
CA SER A 117 -12.56 36.48 23.82
C SER A 117 -13.89 35.88 23.38
N ALA A 118 -14.23 36.03 22.09
CA ALA A 118 -15.45 35.41 21.54
C ALA A 118 -15.48 33.88 21.76
N TYR A 119 -14.32 33.22 21.70
CA TYR A 119 -14.19 31.77 21.94
C TYR A 119 -14.52 31.37 23.39
N GLU A 120 -13.92 32.03 24.38
CA GLU A 120 -14.21 31.77 25.80
C GLU A 120 -15.67 32.07 26.13
N PHE A 121 -16.22 33.13 25.53
CA PHE A 121 -17.62 33.49 25.73
C PHE A 121 -18.59 32.49 25.11
N ASP A 122 -18.28 31.93 23.94
CA ASP A 122 -19.09 30.88 23.32
C ASP A 122 -19.09 29.59 24.14
N GLN A 123 -17.97 29.24 24.79
CA GLN A 123 -17.95 28.14 25.76
C GLN A 123 -18.88 28.42 26.96
N LEU A 124 -18.87 29.65 27.47
CA LEU A 124 -19.75 30.06 28.57
C LEU A 124 -21.24 29.94 28.18
N LYS A 125 -21.60 30.30 26.95
CA LYS A 125 -22.97 30.13 26.43
C LYS A 125 -23.40 28.67 26.27
N GLN A 126 -22.48 27.77 25.93
CA GLN A 126 -22.79 26.33 25.81
C GLN A 126 -23.11 25.68 27.17
N ASN A 127 -22.69 26.32 28.27
CA ASN A 127 -22.82 25.83 29.63
C ASN A 127 -23.91 26.57 30.46
N ILE A 128 -24.89 27.20 29.81
CA ILE A 128 -26.05 27.79 30.52
C ILE A 128 -26.81 26.70 31.27
N GLY A 129 -27.08 26.92 32.56
CA GLY A 129 -27.66 25.91 33.47
C GLY A 129 -26.62 24.93 34.04
N CYS A 130 -25.33 25.14 33.81
CA CYS A 130 -24.24 24.39 34.43
C CYS A 130 -23.45 25.26 35.41
N PHE A 131 -22.48 24.64 36.10
CA PHE A 131 -21.60 25.31 37.05
C PHE A 131 -20.29 25.74 36.39
N ILE A 132 -19.73 26.86 36.86
CA ILE A 132 -18.40 27.34 36.52
C ILE A 132 -17.61 27.64 37.80
N SER A 133 -16.36 27.21 37.87
CA SER A 133 -15.45 27.60 38.96
C SER A 133 -14.53 28.71 38.48
N MET A 134 -14.31 29.72 39.34
CA MET A 134 -13.34 30.78 39.08
C MET A 134 -12.06 30.52 39.87
N ASN A 135 -10.96 30.31 39.15
CA ASN A 135 -9.66 29.95 39.73
C ASN A 135 -8.87 31.16 40.30
N SER A 136 -9.48 32.35 40.35
CA SER A 136 -8.87 33.59 40.86
C SER A 136 -9.74 34.27 41.93
N PHE A 137 -9.13 35.06 42.81
CA PHE A 137 -9.88 35.95 43.71
C PHE A 137 -10.72 36.92 42.87
N LEU A 138 -12.02 36.95 43.12
CA LEU A 138 -12.93 37.74 42.31
C LEU A 138 -13.20 39.07 42.99
N SER A 139 -12.54 40.11 42.51
CA SER A 139 -12.82 41.50 42.88
C SER A 139 -14.10 41.97 42.20
N THR A 140 -15.05 42.44 43.01
CA THR A 140 -16.39 42.86 42.57
C THR A 140 -16.80 44.15 43.27
N SER A 141 -17.80 44.85 42.75
CA SER A 141 -18.35 46.06 43.38
C SER A 141 -19.86 45.99 43.51
N THR A 142 -20.42 46.60 44.54
CA THR A 142 -21.87 46.79 44.71
C THR A 142 -22.42 47.84 43.73
N ALA A 143 -21.56 48.73 43.21
CA ALA A 143 -21.93 49.79 42.28
C ALA A 143 -21.84 49.31 40.82
N ARG A 144 -23.01 49.04 40.22
CA ARG A 144 -23.12 48.63 38.81
C ARG A 144 -22.42 49.57 37.83
N ASP A 145 -22.56 50.88 38.04
CA ASP A 145 -22.01 51.90 37.14
C ASP A 145 -20.47 51.96 37.19
N LEU A 146 -19.87 51.69 38.35
CA LEU A 146 -18.41 51.58 38.48
C LEU A 146 -17.89 50.35 37.72
N SER A 147 -18.56 49.21 37.85
CA SER A 147 -18.19 47.98 37.16
C SER A 147 -18.31 48.09 35.63
N LEU A 148 -19.21 48.94 35.12
CA LEU A 148 -19.31 49.25 33.69
C LEU A 148 -18.11 50.05 33.15
N ILE A 149 -17.34 50.77 33.97
CA ILE A 149 -16.11 51.45 33.52
C ILE A 149 -15.02 50.43 33.13
N PHE A 150 -15.03 49.25 33.77
CA PHE A 150 -14.05 48.19 33.56
C PHE A 150 -14.39 47.22 32.42
N ASN A 151 -15.52 47.39 31.74
CA ASN A 151 -15.93 46.54 30.61
C ASN A 151 -15.33 46.99 29.25
N GLY A 152 -14.53 48.05 29.23
CA GLY A 152 -13.90 48.56 28.01
C GLY A 152 -14.77 49.45 27.12
N GLN A 153 -15.88 50.01 27.64
CA GLN A 153 -16.73 50.97 26.94
C GLN A 153 -15.90 52.03 26.18
N GLY A 154 -15.93 51.95 24.84
CA GLY A 154 -15.23 52.88 23.94
C GLY A 154 -14.05 52.29 23.15
N GLN A 155 -13.57 51.07 23.42
CA GLN A 155 -12.56 50.39 22.59
C GLN A 155 -13.16 49.19 21.85
N GLN A 156 -13.62 49.38 20.61
CA GLN A 156 -13.90 48.24 19.72
C GLN A 156 -12.58 47.58 19.33
N ARG A 157 -12.21 46.50 20.05
CA ARG A 157 -11.16 45.58 19.61
C ARG A 157 -11.85 44.40 18.91
N PRO A 158 -11.57 44.15 17.61
CA PRO A 158 -12.15 42.99 16.95
C PRO A 158 -11.71 41.72 17.71
N GLN A 159 -12.66 40.82 18.00
CA GLN A 159 -12.52 39.53 18.72
C GLN A 159 -12.72 39.54 20.25
N LEU A 160 -12.98 40.69 20.89
CA LEU A 160 -13.31 40.75 22.32
C LEU A 160 -14.75 41.21 22.54
N GLU A 161 -15.45 40.53 23.43
CA GLU A 161 -16.82 40.83 23.87
C GLU A 161 -16.79 41.55 25.23
N SER A 162 -17.62 42.59 25.36
CA SER A 162 -17.79 43.35 26.60
C SER A 162 -18.82 42.64 27.49
N ILE A 163 -18.37 42.11 28.62
CA ILE A 163 -19.19 41.32 29.55
C ILE A 163 -19.33 42.04 30.89
N LEU A 164 -20.54 42.04 31.44
CA LEU A 164 -20.85 42.39 32.82
C LEU A 164 -21.39 41.15 33.54
N PHE A 165 -20.65 40.67 34.53
CA PHE A 165 -21.14 39.66 35.45
C PHE A 165 -22.01 40.32 36.52
N GLU A 166 -23.25 39.84 36.64
CA GLU A 166 -24.18 40.17 37.71
C GLU A 166 -24.27 38.94 38.62
N ILE A 167 -23.64 39.02 39.80
CA ILE A 167 -23.46 37.89 40.69
C ILE A 167 -24.37 38.07 41.91
N THR A 168 -25.24 37.10 42.12
CA THR A 168 -26.12 37.04 43.29
C THR A 168 -25.50 36.14 44.35
N ILE A 169 -25.39 36.67 45.57
CA ILE A 169 -24.87 35.97 46.74
C ILE A 169 -25.99 35.87 47.77
N GLU A 170 -26.42 34.65 48.07
CA GLU A 170 -27.40 34.37 49.13
C GLU A 170 -26.67 34.29 50.47
N THR A 171 -26.71 35.37 51.27
CA THR A 171 -25.89 35.44 52.50
C THR A 171 -26.36 34.49 53.60
N SER A 172 -27.53 33.86 53.46
CA SER A 172 -28.12 33.00 54.49
C SER A 172 -27.54 31.58 54.57
N THR A 173 -26.86 31.14 53.52
CA THR A 173 -26.36 29.76 53.40
C THR A 173 -24.92 29.71 52.88
N CYS A 174 -24.31 30.87 52.60
CA CYS A 174 -23.02 30.95 51.94
C CYS A 174 -21.86 30.62 52.88
N GLU A 175 -21.21 29.48 52.62
CA GLU A 175 -19.96 29.06 53.28
C GLU A 175 -18.72 29.54 52.51
N THR A 176 -18.88 29.96 51.26
CA THR A 176 -17.79 30.47 50.44
C THR A 176 -17.39 31.86 50.93
N ALA A 177 -16.13 32.03 51.36
CA ALA A 177 -15.65 33.31 51.88
C ALA A 177 -15.81 34.47 50.88
N PHE A 178 -16.48 35.53 51.33
CA PHE A 178 -16.48 36.84 50.70
C PHE A 178 -16.58 37.93 51.77
N ALA A 179 -15.96 39.08 51.54
CA ALA A 179 -16.07 40.21 52.45
C ALA A 179 -15.90 41.54 51.73
N ASP A 180 -16.46 42.60 52.33
CA ASP A 180 -16.07 43.98 52.02
C ASP A 180 -14.67 44.24 52.58
N ILE A 181 -13.74 44.56 51.69
CA ILE A 181 -12.33 44.74 52.04
C ILE A 181 -11.92 46.21 52.10
N GLN A 182 -12.86 47.16 52.03
CA GLN A 182 -12.57 48.60 52.03
C GLN A 182 -11.66 49.04 53.20
N HIS A 183 -11.85 48.45 54.39
CA HIS A 183 -11.10 48.82 55.60
C HIS A 183 -9.73 48.15 55.73
N VAL A 184 -9.45 47.13 54.93
CA VAL A 184 -8.21 46.32 54.99
C VAL A 184 -7.37 46.47 53.73
N SER A 185 -7.99 46.83 52.60
CA SER A 185 -7.34 47.09 51.32
C SER A 185 -6.37 48.26 51.38
N TRP A 186 -5.33 48.23 50.54
CA TRP A 186 -4.45 49.37 50.31
C TRP A 186 -5.20 50.57 49.71
N MET A 187 -6.30 50.31 48.99
CA MET A 187 -7.13 51.31 48.33
C MET A 187 -8.44 51.52 49.09
N SER A 188 -8.36 52.17 50.25
CA SER A 188 -9.51 52.35 51.17
C SER A 188 -10.66 53.22 50.62
N SER A 189 -10.49 53.83 49.44
CA SER A 189 -11.51 54.62 48.75
C SER A 189 -12.41 53.79 47.84
N GLU A 190 -12.09 52.52 47.60
CA GLU A 190 -12.84 51.65 46.69
C GLU A 190 -13.84 50.78 47.47
N GLU A 191 -15.09 50.73 47.01
CA GLU A 191 -16.11 49.80 47.49
C GLU A 191 -15.91 48.45 46.80
N GLU A 192 -15.01 47.64 47.37
CA GLU A 192 -14.57 46.36 46.82
C GLU A 192 -15.03 45.18 47.69
N ILE A 193 -15.77 44.26 47.08
CA ILE A 193 -16.12 42.96 47.65
C ILE A 193 -15.25 41.90 46.99
N LEU A 194 -14.42 41.25 47.79
CA LEU A 194 -13.52 40.19 47.33
C LEU A 194 -14.15 38.83 47.64
N ILE A 195 -14.26 37.97 46.63
CA ILE A 195 -14.69 36.58 46.77
C ILE A 195 -13.47 35.67 46.67
N THR A 196 -13.39 34.65 47.53
CA THR A 196 -12.27 33.71 47.57
C THR A 196 -12.04 32.96 46.26
N ILE A 197 -10.80 32.49 46.05
CA ILE A 197 -10.46 31.53 44.98
C ILE A 197 -11.26 30.25 45.11
N GLY A 198 -11.59 29.62 43.98
CA GLY A 198 -12.30 28.33 43.94
C GLY A 198 -13.82 28.46 44.06
N ALA A 199 -14.35 29.69 44.15
CA ALA A 199 -15.78 29.95 44.16
C ALA A 199 -16.47 29.35 42.93
N ILE A 200 -17.55 28.61 43.17
CA ILE A 200 -18.37 27.96 42.15
C ILE A 200 -19.63 28.79 41.93
N PHE A 201 -19.97 29.03 40.67
CA PHE A 201 -21.13 29.81 40.27
C PHE A 201 -22.02 28.99 39.35
N HIS A 202 -23.33 29.10 39.54
CA HIS A 202 -24.32 28.60 38.59
C HIS A 202 -24.58 29.67 37.51
N ILE A 203 -24.59 29.27 36.23
CA ILE A 203 -24.88 30.18 35.11
C ILE A 203 -26.39 30.22 34.88
N ASP A 204 -27.06 31.25 35.41
CA ASP A 204 -28.52 31.36 35.36
C ASP A 204 -29.03 31.76 33.97
N SER A 205 -28.43 32.80 33.39
CA SER A 205 -28.82 33.30 32.07
C SER A 205 -27.77 34.24 31.48
N VAL A 206 -27.78 34.34 30.15
CA VAL A 206 -26.93 35.26 29.39
C VAL A 206 -27.80 36.04 28.41
N TYR A 207 -27.76 37.37 28.46
CA TYR A 207 -28.51 38.25 27.56
C TYR A 207 -27.74 39.54 27.28
N GLN A 208 -28.18 40.34 26.30
CA GLN A 208 -27.45 41.54 25.87
C GLN A 208 -28.27 42.82 26.09
N ILE A 209 -27.65 43.87 26.63
CA ILE A 209 -28.20 45.22 26.76
C ILE A 209 -27.15 46.23 26.29
N ASP A 210 -27.52 47.14 25.37
CA ASP A 210 -26.67 48.25 24.90
C ASP A 210 -25.23 47.84 24.52
N ASN A 211 -25.10 46.76 23.74
CA ASN A 211 -23.82 46.16 23.30
C ASN A 211 -22.93 45.60 24.44
N VAL A 212 -23.48 45.42 25.64
CA VAL A 212 -22.83 44.71 26.75
C VAL A 212 -23.58 43.41 27.02
N TRP A 213 -22.86 42.30 27.06
CA TRP A 213 -23.42 41.01 27.48
C TRP A 213 -23.51 40.97 29.00
N ILE A 214 -24.69 40.65 29.52
CA ILE A 214 -24.93 40.44 30.94
C ILE A 214 -24.98 38.94 31.19
N VAL A 215 -24.10 38.46 32.05
CA VAL A 215 -24.05 37.07 32.52
C VAL A 215 -24.53 37.07 33.96
N LYS A 216 -25.70 36.48 34.21
CA LYS A 216 -26.24 36.31 35.56
C LYS A 216 -25.69 35.03 36.17
N LEU A 217 -25.07 35.18 37.33
CA LEU A 217 -24.45 34.11 38.10
C LEU A 217 -25.04 34.08 39.51
N THR A 218 -25.17 32.88 40.06
CA THR A 218 -25.49 32.69 41.49
C THR A 218 -24.33 31.96 42.15
N LEU A 219 -23.79 32.50 43.25
CA LEU A 219 -22.71 31.85 44.01
C LEU A 219 -23.25 30.61 44.74
N CYS A 220 -22.59 29.47 44.55
CA CYS A 220 -22.99 28.18 45.12
C CYS A 220 -22.25 27.86 46.43
N ASN A 221 -22.89 27.04 47.28
CA ASN A 221 -22.34 26.58 48.56
C ASN A 221 -21.64 25.23 48.43
N GLN A 222 -20.79 24.88 49.42
CA GLN A 222 -19.99 23.65 49.37
C GLN A 222 -20.84 22.37 49.48
N GLU A 223 -22.04 22.42 50.06
CA GLU A 223 -23.02 21.31 50.05
C GLU A 223 -23.77 21.14 48.71
N SER A 224 -23.30 21.73 47.60
CA SER A 224 -23.94 21.53 46.30
C SER A 224 -23.83 20.06 45.86
N GLU A 225 -24.88 19.57 45.19
CA GLU A 225 -25.00 18.23 44.61
C GLU A 225 -23.77 17.80 43.75
N ALA A 226 -22.98 18.78 43.28
CA ALA A 226 -21.75 18.55 42.52
C ALA A 226 -20.58 18.02 43.38
N ILE A 227 -20.42 18.50 44.62
CA ILE A 227 -19.37 18.03 45.54
C ILE A 227 -19.76 16.68 46.14
N GLU A 228 -21.03 16.44 46.45
CA GLU A 228 -21.51 15.11 46.83
C GLU A 228 -21.22 14.06 45.73
N LYS A 229 -21.51 14.40 44.47
CA LYS A 229 -21.19 13.54 43.33
C LYS A 229 -19.69 13.28 43.17
N LEU A 230 -18.82 14.27 43.39
CA LEU A 230 -17.36 14.09 43.36
C LEU A 230 -16.85 13.27 44.55
N ALA A 231 -17.43 13.46 45.74
CA ALA A 231 -17.09 12.73 46.95
C ALA A 231 -17.49 11.24 46.89
N ASP A 232 -18.46 10.89 46.05
CA ASP A 232 -18.81 9.48 45.77
C ASP A 232 -17.74 8.77 44.92
N TYR A 233 -17.00 9.49 44.08
CA TYR A 233 -15.88 8.94 43.30
C TYR A 233 -14.55 8.98 44.05
N PHE A 234 -14.37 9.89 45.01
CA PHE A 234 -13.14 10.07 45.77
C PHE A 234 -13.42 10.10 47.29
N PRO A 235 -13.64 8.94 47.92
CA PRO A 235 -14.01 8.87 49.35
C PRO A 235 -12.93 9.39 50.30
N GLU A 236 -11.68 9.45 49.85
CA GLU A 236 -10.53 10.00 50.60
C GLU A 236 -10.67 11.50 50.88
N ILE A 237 -11.51 12.21 50.11
CA ILE A 237 -11.81 13.63 50.27
C ILE A 237 -12.77 13.87 51.47
N LYS A 238 -13.55 12.87 51.89
CA LYS A 238 -14.57 13.02 52.94
C LYS A 238 -14.00 13.09 54.37
N ASP A 239 -12.92 12.37 54.67
CA ASP A 239 -12.47 12.12 56.05
C ASP A 239 -11.09 12.69 56.42
N ASN A 240 -10.25 13.10 55.46
CA ASN A 240 -8.89 13.57 55.72
C ASN A 240 -8.66 15.02 55.28
N LYS A 241 -7.88 15.77 56.06
CA LYS A 241 -7.38 17.08 55.64
C LYS A 241 -6.65 16.91 54.30
N PRO A 242 -7.03 17.67 53.25
CA PRO A 242 -6.43 17.51 51.93
C PRO A 242 -4.92 17.76 51.99
N ASP A 243 -4.12 16.77 51.61
CA ASP A 243 -2.66 16.89 51.50
C ASP A 243 -2.17 16.73 50.06
N LEU A 244 -0.90 17.07 49.83
CA LEU A 244 -0.31 17.07 48.49
C LEU A 244 -0.20 15.65 47.90
N PHE A 245 -0.22 14.60 48.73
CA PHE A 245 -0.29 13.21 48.29
C PHE A 245 -1.67 12.87 47.75
N THR A 246 -2.75 13.25 48.46
CA THR A 246 -4.14 13.04 48.03
C THR A 246 -4.39 13.75 46.70
N PHE A 247 -3.80 14.94 46.50
CA PHE A 247 -3.84 15.63 45.19
C PHE A 247 -3.18 14.84 44.07
N ALA A 248 -1.95 14.35 44.30
CA ALA A 248 -1.23 13.55 43.32
C ALA A 248 -1.99 12.27 43.00
N ASP A 249 -2.66 11.68 43.99
CA ASP A 249 -3.46 10.47 43.83
C ASP A 249 -4.77 10.70 43.07
N CYS A 250 -5.42 11.85 43.30
CA CYS A 250 -6.55 12.28 42.49
C CYS A 250 -6.12 12.49 41.02
N LEU A 251 -5.01 13.19 40.78
CA LEU A 251 -4.48 13.39 39.42
C LEU A 251 -4.13 12.06 38.74
N TYR A 252 -3.52 11.15 39.50
CA TYR A 252 -3.23 9.78 39.06
C TYR A 252 -4.50 9.03 38.66
N SER A 253 -5.52 9.07 39.50
CA SER A 253 -6.81 8.41 39.29
C SER A 253 -7.61 9.03 38.14
N MET A 254 -7.43 10.33 37.88
CA MET A 254 -7.99 11.04 36.73
C MET A 254 -7.22 10.77 35.42
N GLY A 255 -6.08 10.08 35.48
CA GLY A 255 -5.25 9.77 34.31
C GLY A 255 -4.32 10.91 33.86
N ASP A 256 -4.21 12.00 34.63
CA ASP A 256 -3.27 13.10 34.37
C ASP A 256 -1.87 12.75 34.93
N TYR A 257 -1.25 11.76 34.28
CA TYR A 257 0.03 11.19 34.72
C TYR A 257 1.17 12.22 34.74
N ASP A 258 1.15 13.22 33.84
CA ASP A 258 2.15 14.30 33.74
C ASP A 258 2.21 15.14 34.99
N ARG A 259 1.04 15.63 35.41
CA ARG A 259 0.93 16.44 36.61
C ARG A 259 1.14 15.57 37.85
N ALA A 260 0.56 14.37 37.89
CA ALA A 260 0.75 13.44 39.00
C ALA A 260 2.24 13.09 39.24
N ALA A 261 2.99 12.75 38.18
CA ALA A 261 4.43 12.44 38.26
C ALA A 261 5.25 13.61 38.82
N THR A 262 4.91 14.84 38.41
CA THR A 262 5.61 16.05 38.87
C THR A 262 5.40 16.24 40.37
N VAL A 263 4.17 16.07 40.85
CA VAL A 263 3.85 16.17 42.28
C VAL A 263 4.49 15.02 43.09
N PHE A 264 4.44 13.78 42.59
CA PHE A 264 5.10 12.64 43.24
C PHE A 264 6.62 12.82 43.36
N ARG A 265 7.31 13.30 42.31
CA ARG A 265 8.76 13.61 42.36
C ARG A 265 9.08 14.65 43.42
N ARG A 266 8.26 15.70 43.53
CA ARG A 266 8.46 16.76 44.54
C ARG A 266 8.32 16.19 45.95
N LEU A 267 7.27 15.43 46.19
CA LEU A 267 7.05 14.79 47.49
C LEU A 267 8.21 13.86 47.86
N LEU A 268 8.70 13.03 46.94
CA LEU A 268 9.87 12.16 47.18
C LEU A 268 11.17 12.92 47.47
N SER A 269 11.26 14.20 47.07
CA SER A 269 12.42 15.07 47.32
C SER A 269 12.36 15.85 48.64
N SER A 270 11.18 15.93 49.27
CA SER A 270 10.98 16.64 50.55
C SER A 270 11.14 15.70 51.75
N ASN A 271 11.89 16.12 52.78
CA ASN A 271 12.14 15.34 54.02
C ASN A 271 10.91 15.17 54.95
N SER A 272 9.70 15.55 54.52
CA SER A 272 8.50 15.68 55.36
C SER A 272 7.60 14.43 55.38
N ILE A 273 8.01 13.31 54.76
CA ILE A 273 7.12 12.16 54.49
C ILE A 273 7.41 10.97 55.41
N THR A 274 6.34 10.28 55.82
CA THR A 274 6.40 9.05 56.61
C THR A 274 6.96 7.88 55.79
N ASN A 275 7.77 7.01 56.41
CA ASN A 275 8.40 5.85 55.75
C ASN A 275 7.38 4.87 55.11
N GLU A 276 6.10 4.91 55.51
CA GLU A 276 5.05 3.99 55.03
C GLU A 276 4.46 4.39 53.66
N LEU A 277 4.40 5.67 53.31
CA LEU A 277 3.83 6.15 52.03
C LEU A 277 4.86 6.17 50.89
N MET A 278 6.16 6.23 51.23
CA MET A 278 7.27 6.29 50.28
C MET A 278 7.24 5.16 49.23
N PRO A 279 7.01 3.87 49.57
CA PRO A 279 6.97 2.80 48.58
C PRO A 279 5.79 2.91 47.62
N ILE A 280 4.62 3.36 48.11
CA ILE A 280 3.41 3.55 47.30
C ILE A 280 3.65 4.66 46.27
N MET A 281 4.28 5.76 46.68
CA MET A 281 4.60 6.87 45.79
C MET A 281 5.63 6.50 44.72
N TRP A 282 6.67 5.73 45.06
CA TRP A 282 7.61 5.20 44.06
C TRP A 282 6.91 4.33 43.02
N GLY A 283 5.94 3.50 43.46
CA GLY A 283 5.11 2.69 42.58
C GLY A 283 4.25 3.53 41.64
N LYS A 284 3.45 4.47 42.17
CA LYS A 284 2.59 5.35 41.36
C LYS A 284 3.39 6.25 40.42
N LEU A 285 4.55 6.76 40.85
CA LEU A 285 5.47 7.50 40.00
C LEU A 285 5.98 6.61 38.85
N ALA A 286 6.40 5.39 39.13
CA ALA A 286 6.86 4.45 38.10
C ALA A 286 5.76 4.15 37.07
N ILE A 287 4.50 4.02 37.49
CA ILE A 287 3.35 3.87 36.59
C ILE A 287 3.12 5.13 35.76
N CYS A 288 3.17 6.32 36.35
CA CYS A 288 3.04 7.56 35.58
C CYS A 288 4.12 7.65 34.50
N LEU A 289 5.38 7.33 34.86
CA LEU A 289 6.51 7.35 33.94
C LEU A 289 6.44 6.25 32.87
N SER A 290 5.89 5.07 33.18
CA SER A 290 5.69 4.02 32.16
C SER A 290 4.68 4.44 31.10
N ARG A 291 3.67 5.22 31.48
CA ARG A 291 2.61 5.73 30.60
C ARG A 291 3.02 6.94 29.76
N GLN A 292 4.05 7.68 30.16
CA GLN A 292 4.56 8.91 29.50
C GLN A 292 5.51 8.70 28.30
N CYS A 293 5.72 7.46 27.87
CA CYS A 293 6.74 7.00 26.90
C CYS A 293 8.08 6.58 27.55
N HIS A 294 8.51 5.39 27.13
CA HIS A 294 9.51 4.51 27.76
C HIS A 294 10.98 4.94 27.72
N GLN A 295 11.29 6.24 27.68
CA GLN A 295 12.66 6.73 27.43
C GLN A 295 13.67 6.32 28.52
N ASN A 296 13.23 5.86 29.70
CA ASN A 296 14.12 5.42 30.77
C ASN A 296 13.67 4.15 31.51
N PHE A 297 13.40 3.06 30.77
CA PHE A 297 12.96 1.78 31.36
C PHE A 297 13.84 1.26 32.51
N GLY A 298 15.16 1.46 32.45
CA GLY A 298 16.05 1.03 33.53
C GLY A 298 15.76 1.77 34.85
N GLU A 299 15.45 3.05 34.75
CA GLU A 299 15.04 3.89 35.87
C GLU A 299 13.64 3.51 36.37
N ILE A 300 12.68 3.30 35.45
CA ILE A 300 11.30 2.90 35.76
C ILE A 300 11.28 1.54 36.49
N MET A 301 12.02 0.55 35.99
CA MET A 301 12.14 -0.76 36.64
C MET A 301 12.82 -0.68 37.99
N ASN A 302 13.78 0.24 38.16
CA ASN A 302 14.40 0.49 39.45
C ASN A 302 13.38 1.03 40.47
N TYR A 303 12.53 1.98 40.05
CA TYR A 303 11.45 2.51 40.90
C TYR A 303 10.40 1.45 41.24
N PHE A 304 10.03 0.59 40.28
CA PHE A 304 9.17 -0.56 40.56
C PHE A 304 9.78 -1.53 41.58
N ASN A 305 11.07 -1.84 41.46
CA ASN A 305 11.76 -2.73 42.40
C ASN A 305 11.85 -2.11 43.80
N ILE A 306 12.21 -0.83 43.90
CA ILE A 306 12.24 -0.08 45.17
C ILE A 306 10.86 -0.13 45.85
N SER A 307 9.78 0.06 45.09
CA SER A 307 8.42 -0.04 45.62
C SER A 307 8.09 -1.46 46.12
N LEU A 308 8.37 -2.49 45.32
CA LEU A 308 8.06 -3.88 45.63
C LEU A 308 8.87 -4.46 46.80
N ASP A 309 10.11 -4.02 46.99
CA ASP A 309 10.99 -4.46 48.09
C ASP A 309 10.50 -3.94 49.45
N HIS A 310 9.83 -2.79 49.48
CA HIS A 310 9.38 -2.14 50.72
C HIS A 310 7.89 -2.33 51.04
N ILE A 311 7.06 -2.72 50.07
CA ILE A 311 5.65 -3.06 50.31
C ILE A 311 5.57 -4.46 50.95
N THR A 312 5.17 -4.52 52.24
CA THR A 312 4.99 -5.78 53.00
C THR A 312 3.84 -6.62 52.44
N THR A 313 3.80 -7.92 52.74
CA THR A 313 2.76 -8.89 52.30
C THR A 313 1.45 -8.79 53.11
N GLU A 314 1.17 -7.64 53.73
CA GLU A 314 -0.04 -7.42 54.54
C GLU A 314 -1.25 -7.06 53.66
N SER A 315 -2.47 -7.35 54.12
CA SER A 315 -3.69 -7.29 53.30
C SER A 315 -4.03 -5.91 52.72
N SER A 316 -3.62 -4.83 53.39
CA SER A 316 -3.87 -3.45 52.95
C SER A 316 -3.04 -3.03 51.72
N SER A 317 -1.99 -3.79 51.36
CA SER A 317 -1.04 -3.43 50.31
C SER A 317 -1.20 -4.22 48.99
N TYR A 318 -2.09 -5.22 48.96
CA TYR A 318 -2.32 -6.06 47.78
C TYR A 318 -2.76 -5.27 46.53
N PRO A 319 -3.68 -4.28 46.61
CA PRO A 319 -4.16 -3.58 45.42
C PRO A 319 -3.04 -2.87 44.64
N ILE A 320 -2.20 -2.10 45.34
CA ILE A 320 -1.09 -1.37 44.72
C ILE A 320 0.00 -2.33 44.22
N ARG A 321 0.24 -3.44 44.92
CA ARG A 321 1.20 -4.47 44.50
C ARG A 321 0.75 -5.18 43.21
N ILE A 322 -0.54 -5.49 43.10
CA ILE A 322 -1.15 -6.05 41.88
C ILE A 322 -1.02 -5.06 40.73
N GLU A 323 -1.32 -3.78 40.97
CA GLU A 323 -1.25 -2.73 39.96
C GLU A 323 0.19 -2.53 39.42
N ILE A 324 1.19 -2.51 40.31
CA ILE A 324 2.60 -2.45 39.94
C ILE A 324 3.01 -3.66 39.09
N LEU A 325 2.64 -4.88 39.50
CA LEU A 325 3.00 -6.10 38.76
C LEU A 325 2.33 -6.17 37.39
N ILE A 326 1.07 -5.71 37.27
CA ILE A 326 0.38 -5.57 35.99
C ILE A 326 1.14 -4.58 35.10
N GLU A 327 1.58 -3.44 35.62
CA GLU A 327 2.30 -2.45 34.82
C GLU A 327 3.71 -2.91 34.41
N ILE A 328 4.41 -3.65 35.29
CA ILE A 328 5.67 -4.33 34.94
C ILE A 328 5.45 -5.30 33.78
N ALA A 329 4.41 -6.14 33.87
CA ALA A 329 4.08 -7.07 32.80
C ALA A 329 3.76 -6.33 31.49
N ASN A 330 3.07 -5.19 31.55
CA ASN A 330 2.79 -4.38 30.37
C ASN A 330 4.08 -3.84 29.73
N CYS A 331 5.00 -3.30 30.54
CA CYS A 331 6.29 -2.83 30.06
C CYS A 331 7.13 -3.96 29.43
N LEU A 332 7.07 -5.17 30.00
CA LEU A 332 7.73 -6.36 29.45
C LEU A 332 7.09 -6.82 28.12
N LEU A 333 5.76 -6.78 27.99
CA LEU A 333 5.04 -7.08 26.75
C LEU A 333 5.42 -6.12 25.62
N ILE A 334 5.51 -4.82 25.90
CA ILE A 334 5.91 -3.78 24.93
C ILE A 334 7.34 -4.02 24.43
N ARG A 335 8.22 -4.54 25.29
CA ARG A 335 9.60 -4.93 24.94
C ARG A 335 9.74 -6.35 24.41
N GLU A 336 8.63 -7.00 24.08
CA GLU A 336 8.58 -8.33 23.48
C GLU A 336 9.21 -9.44 24.37
N LYS A 337 9.28 -9.22 25.68
CA LYS A 337 9.76 -10.19 26.68
C LYS A 337 8.60 -11.03 27.21
N TYR A 338 7.96 -11.79 26.31
CA TYR A 338 6.68 -12.46 26.60
C TYR A 338 6.75 -13.51 27.71
N ASN A 339 7.86 -14.27 27.81
CA ASN A 339 8.05 -15.26 28.88
C ASN A 339 8.12 -14.59 30.26
N GLU A 340 8.95 -13.54 30.39
CA GLU A 340 9.10 -12.77 31.63
C GLU A 340 7.76 -12.11 32.02
N ALA A 341 7.02 -11.57 31.04
CA ALA A 341 5.70 -11.01 31.27
C ALA A 341 4.70 -12.07 31.79
N ALA A 342 4.71 -13.27 31.21
CA ALA A 342 3.84 -14.37 31.64
C ALA A 342 4.16 -14.87 33.07
N GLU A 343 5.44 -14.86 33.46
CA GLU A 343 5.86 -15.18 34.83
C GLU A 343 5.33 -14.15 35.83
N VAL A 344 5.47 -12.85 35.53
CA VAL A 344 4.95 -11.76 36.37
C VAL A 344 3.43 -11.82 36.49
N LEU A 345 2.71 -12.07 35.38
CA LEU A 345 1.26 -12.20 35.39
C LEU A 345 0.77 -13.43 36.17
N ASN A 346 1.54 -14.53 36.20
CA ASN A 346 1.25 -15.66 37.07
C ASN A 346 1.39 -15.29 38.56
N GLN A 347 2.32 -14.40 38.93
CA GLN A 347 2.41 -13.88 40.30
C GLN A 347 1.18 -13.05 40.66
N VAL A 348 0.69 -12.21 39.73
CA VAL A 348 -0.57 -11.46 39.89
C VAL A 348 -1.73 -12.40 40.19
N ARG A 349 -1.87 -13.49 39.41
CA ARG A 349 -2.92 -14.49 39.63
C ARG A 349 -2.87 -15.08 41.04
N ILE A 350 -1.68 -15.49 41.50
CA ILE A 350 -1.49 -16.09 42.83
C ILE A 350 -1.90 -15.10 43.94
N LEU A 351 -1.53 -13.82 43.81
CA LEU A 351 -1.88 -12.79 44.79
C LEU A 351 -3.39 -12.55 44.85
N ILE A 352 -4.06 -12.49 43.69
CA ILE A 352 -5.52 -12.33 43.64
C ILE A 352 -6.23 -13.56 44.25
N ASP A 353 -5.79 -14.78 43.93
CA ASP A 353 -6.37 -16.00 44.49
C ASP A 353 -6.22 -16.05 46.02
N GLN A 354 -5.08 -15.61 46.56
CA GLN A 354 -4.84 -15.50 48.01
C GLN A 354 -5.79 -14.49 48.67
N ASP A 355 -5.96 -13.31 48.07
CA ASP A 355 -6.84 -12.27 48.63
C ASP A 355 -8.32 -12.68 48.59
N ILE A 356 -8.76 -13.35 47.50
CA ILE A 356 -10.11 -13.90 47.40
C ILE A 356 -10.35 -14.99 48.44
N GLN A 357 -9.41 -15.92 48.65
CA GLN A 357 -9.53 -16.98 49.65
C GLN A 357 -9.61 -16.43 51.09
N GLN A 358 -8.94 -15.31 51.34
CA GLN A 358 -8.85 -14.74 52.68
C GLN A 358 -10.02 -13.80 53.02
N TYR A 359 -10.59 -13.08 52.05
CA TYR A 359 -11.59 -12.02 52.30
C TYR A 359 -12.90 -12.15 51.51
N GLY A 360 -12.99 -13.08 50.55
CA GLY A 360 -14.22 -13.35 49.80
C GLY A 360 -14.69 -12.24 48.85
N GLN A 361 -13.84 -11.24 48.56
CA GLN A 361 -14.20 -10.06 47.77
C GLN A 361 -13.94 -10.23 46.27
N GLN A 362 -14.56 -11.25 45.66
CA GLN A 362 -14.37 -11.53 44.22
C GLN A 362 -14.81 -10.36 43.33
N GLU A 363 -15.87 -9.65 43.70
CA GLU A 363 -16.41 -8.50 42.94
C GLU A 363 -15.39 -7.35 42.79
N LYS A 364 -14.56 -7.10 43.83
CA LYS A 364 -13.58 -6.00 43.81
C LYS A 364 -12.41 -6.23 42.85
N HIS A 365 -12.09 -7.49 42.56
CA HIS A 365 -10.97 -7.87 41.68
C HIS A 365 -11.38 -8.12 40.24
N THR A 366 -12.67 -7.98 39.90
CA THR A 366 -13.21 -8.31 38.57
C THR A 366 -12.42 -7.64 37.45
N ILE A 367 -12.08 -6.35 37.61
CA ILE A 367 -11.33 -5.59 36.60
C ILE A 367 -9.90 -6.10 36.46
N GLN A 368 -9.19 -6.30 37.59
CA GLN A 368 -7.80 -6.77 37.61
C GLN A 368 -7.69 -8.19 37.07
N ILE A 369 -8.66 -9.06 37.40
CA ILE A 369 -8.73 -10.44 36.90
C ILE A 369 -8.79 -10.45 35.38
N VAL A 370 -9.64 -9.59 34.80
CA VAL A 370 -9.73 -9.53 33.35
C VAL A 370 -8.48 -8.92 32.72
N GLN A 371 -7.93 -7.84 33.29
CA GLN A 371 -6.71 -7.21 32.78
C GLN A 371 -5.55 -8.21 32.70
N PHE A 372 -5.22 -8.92 33.80
CA PHE A 372 -4.12 -9.88 33.75
C PHE A 372 -4.42 -11.05 32.80
N THR A 373 -5.68 -11.52 32.74
CA THR A 373 -6.08 -12.61 31.85
C THR A 373 -5.93 -12.22 30.39
N MET A 374 -6.31 -10.99 30.02
CA MET A 374 -6.12 -10.46 28.67
C MET A 374 -4.64 -10.36 28.31
N MET A 375 -3.82 -9.83 29.21
CA MET A 375 -2.38 -9.73 29.02
C MET A 375 -1.69 -11.10 28.89
N MET A 376 -2.15 -12.10 29.65
CA MET A 376 -1.72 -13.50 29.51
C MET A 376 -2.11 -14.06 28.14
N GLY A 377 -3.34 -13.80 27.69
CA GLY A 377 -3.78 -14.17 26.35
C GLY A 377 -2.89 -13.54 25.26
N ILE A 378 -2.52 -12.26 25.41
CA ILE A 378 -1.61 -11.56 24.48
C ILE A 378 -0.22 -12.21 24.50
N ALA A 379 0.35 -12.46 25.68
CA ALA A 379 1.64 -13.14 25.84
C ALA A 379 1.64 -14.50 25.15
N CYS A 380 0.67 -15.36 25.47
CA CYS A 380 0.51 -16.70 24.88
C CYS A 380 0.35 -16.63 23.36
N SER A 381 -0.43 -15.67 22.85
CA SER A 381 -0.63 -15.48 21.41
C SER A 381 0.68 -15.11 20.71
N LYS A 382 1.48 -14.23 21.31
CA LYS A 382 2.79 -13.82 20.77
C LYS A 382 3.85 -14.91 20.87
N MET A 383 3.73 -15.84 21.82
CA MET A 383 4.58 -17.03 21.92
C MET A 383 4.18 -18.15 20.93
N GLY A 384 3.08 -17.99 20.19
CA GLY A 384 2.56 -19.00 19.24
C GLY A 384 1.64 -20.03 19.88
N GLU A 385 1.29 -19.88 21.16
CA GLU A 385 0.36 -20.74 21.89
C GLU A 385 -1.09 -20.28 21.72
N HIS A 386 -1.55 -20.22 20.46
CA HIS A 386 -2.85 -19.61 20.14
C HIS A 386 -4.05 -20.29 20.80
N ARG A 387 -3.96 -21.59 21.13
CA ARG A 387 -5.02 -22.31 21.85
C ARG A 387 -5.17 -21.81 23.28
N HIS A 388 -4.08 -21.73 24.04
CA HIS A 388 -4.09 -21.18 25.40
C HIS A 388 -4.49 -19.70 25.40
N ALA A 389 -4.04 -18.95 24.39
CA ALA A 389 -4.46 -17.56 24.21
C ALA A 389 -5.99 -17.43 24.07
N LEU A 390 -6.61 -18.27 23.24
CA LEU A 390 -8.06 -18.29 23.06
C LEU A 390 -8.81 -18.64 24.35
N GLU A 391 -8.30 -19.60 25.13
CA GLU A 391 -8.88 -19.97 26.43
C GLU A 391 -8.86 -18.78 27.40
N HIS A 392 -7.75 -18.04 27.47
CA HIS A 392 -7.67 -16.82 28.26
C HIS A 392 -8.65 -15.74 27.79
N PHE A 393 -8.76 -15.47 26.48
CA PHE A 393 -9.74 -14.50 25.98
C PHE A 393 -11.19 -14.93 26.21
N HIS A 394 -11.49 -16.22 26.11
CA HIS A 394 -12.79 -16.79 26.47
C HIS A 394 -13.13 -16.57 27.94
N PHE A 395 -12.16 -16.81 28.83
CA PHE A 395 -12.31 -16.64 30.26
C PHE A 395 -12.54 -15.18 30.64
N ALA A 396 -11.70 -14.26 30.11
CA ALA A 396 -11.86 -12.82 30.28
C ALA A 396 -13.25 -12.34 29.84
N ARG A 397 -13.72 -12.80 28.67
CA ARG A 397 -15.04 -12.46 28.15
C ARG A 397 -16.16 -12.93 29.08
N LYS A 398 -16.10 -14.17 29.58
CA LYS A 398 -17.13 -14.69 30.48
C LYS A 398 -17.27 -13.82 31.73
N ILE A 399 -16.15 -13.42 32.33
CA ILE A 399 -16.15 -12.54 33.51
C ILE A 399 -16.75 -11.16 33.20
N TYR A 400 -16.51 -10.60 32.01
CA TYR A 400 -17.14 -9.34 31.61
C TYR A 400 -18.67 -9.44 31.50
N TYR A 401 -19.18 -10.48 30.84
CA TYR A 401 -20.64 -10.65 30.65
C TYR A 401 -21.38 -10.97 31.94
N ASP A 402 -20.72 -11.67 32.87
CA ASP A 402 -21.34 -12.07 34.13
C ASP A 402 -21.40 -10.92 35.16
N ASN A 403 -20.53 -9.88 35.04
CA ASN A 403 -20.31 -8.90 36.12
C ASN A 403 -20.41 -7.41 35.73
N LEU A 404 -20.46 -7.05 34.44
CA LEU A 404 -20.51 -5.64 34.00
C LEU A 404 -21.79 -5.32 33.20
N PRO A 405 -22.28 -4.06 33.23
CA PRO A 405 -23.49 -3.67 32.51
C PRO A 405 -23.38 -3.93 31.00
N ASP A 406 -24.48 -4.34 30.37
CA ASP A 406 -24.57 -4.49 28.92
C ASP A 406 -24.15 -3.19 28.21
N GLY A 407 -23.14 -3.27 27.34
CA GLY A 407 -22.61 -2.12 26.59
C GLY A 407 -21.38 -1.44 27.20
N HIS A 408 -20.73 -2.03 28.21
CA HIS A 408 -19.46 -1.48 28.72
C HIS A 408 -18.34 -1.53 27.65
N GLU A 409 -17.61 -0.42 27.41
CA GLU A 409 -16.54 -0.29 26.37
C GLU A 409 -15.59 -1.50 26.32
N ARG A 410 -15.05 -1.90 27.48
CA ARG A 410 -14.12 -3.04 27.63
C ARG A 410 -14.68 -4.40 27.17
N MET A 411 -15.99 -4.55 27.00
CA MET A 411 -16.56 -5.75 26.38
C MET A 411 -16.08 -5.91 24.93
N GLY A 412 -15.94 -4.81 24.20
CA GLY A 412 -15.47 -4.83 22.81
C GLY A 412 -14.01 -5.27 22.69
N GLU A 413 -13.15 -4.95 23.66
CA GLU A 413 -11.75 -5.37 23.67
C GLU A 413 -11.57 -6.89 23.74
N THR A 414 -12.45 -7.61 24.47
CA THR A 414 -12.35 -9.09 24.51
C THR A 414 -12.71 -9.74 23.19
N HIS A 415 -13.71 -9.22 22.49
CA HIS A 415 -14.06 -9.69 21.14
C HIS A 415 -12.94 -9.35 20.15
N LEU A 416 -12.28 -8.20 20.33
CA LEU A 416 -11.11 -7.78 19.55
C LEU A 416 -9.95 -8.77 19.69
N TYR A 417 -9.42 -8.98 20.89
CA TYR A 417 -8.24 -9.84 21.09
C TYR A 417 -8.52 -11.32 20.81
N ARG A 418 -9.77 -11.75 21.04
CA ARG A 418 -10.26 -13.05 20.56
C ARG A 418 -10.14 -13.14 19.04
N SER A 419 -10.68 -12.16 18.30
CA SER A 419 -10.62 -12.17 16.83
C SER A 419 -9.18 -12.20 16.33
N ILE A 420 -8.28 -11.40 16.92
CA ILE A 420 -6.85 -11.41 16.59
C ILE A 420 -6.26 -12.81 16.77
N SER A 421 -6.60 -13.49 17.85
CA SER A 421 -6.07 -14.83 18.14
C SER A 421 -6.73 -15.95 17.34
N GLN A 422 -8.02 -15.85 17.01
CA GLN A 422 -8.71 -16.73 16.07
C GLN A 422 -8.17 -16.56 14.65
N SER A 423 -7.83 -15.32 14.25
CA SER A 423 -7.19 -15.04 12.98
C SER A 423 -5.78 -15.66 12.90
N ALA A 424 -5.06 -15.68 14.03
CA ALA A 424 -3.71 -16.24 14.11
C ALA A 424 -3.71 -17.77 14.14
N SER A 425 -4.73 -18.40 14.73
CA SER A 425 -4.86 -19.87 14.82
C SER A 425 -5.28 -20.57 13.52
N LYS A 426 -5.50 -19.84 12.41
CA LYS A 426 -5.87 -20.34 11.07
C LYS A 426 -7.13 -21.22 10.99
N GLN A 427 -7.83 -21.52 12.08
CA GLN A 427 -8.94 -22.47 12.07
C GLN A 427 -10.31 -21.84 11.76
N GLU A 428 -10.55 -20.55 12.06
CA GLU A 428 -11.90 -19.96 11.94
C GLU A 428 -11.87 -18.47 11.53
N THR A 429 -11.55 -18.18 10.27
CA THR A 429 -11.47 -16.79 9.77
C THR A 429 -12.84 -16.08 9.71
N ILE A 430 -13.92 -16.82 9.51
CA ILE A 430 -15.28 -16.26 9.45
C ILE A 430 -15.74 -15.80 10.83
N GLU A 431 -15.50 -16.61 11.87
CA GLU A 431 -15.84 -16.22 13.24
C GLU A 431 -14.99 -15.06 13.74
N SER A 432 -13.72 -14.99 13.32
CA SER A 432 -12.84 -13.84 13.59
C SER A 432 -13.43 -12.56 13.00
N PHE A 433 -13.91 -12.58 11.75
CA PHE A 433 -14.49 -11.42 11.10
C PHE A 433 -15.81 -10.99 11.76
N GLN A 434 -16.69 -11.94 12.10
CA GLN A 434 -17.94 -11.66 12.80
C GLN A 434 -17.72 -11.10 14.21
N SER A 435 -16.77 -11.66 14.96
CA SER A 435 -16.41 -11.17 16.30
C SER A 435 -15.87 -9.75 16.23
N MET A 436 -15.10 -9.43 15.19
CA MET A 436 -14.53 -8.10 14.96
C MET A 436 -15.60 -7.06 14.57
N GLN A 437 -16.50 -7.40 13.65
CA GLN A 437 -17.62 -6.52 13.28
C GLN A 437 -18.48 -6.19 14.49
N ARG A 438 -18.79 -7.20 15.31
CA ARG A 438 -19.55 -7.00 16.54
C ARG A 438 -18.80 -6.14 17.56
N ALA A 439 -17.48 -6.29 17.65
CA ALA A 439 -16.67 -5.43 18.49
C ALA A 439 -16.67 -3.97 18.01
N LEU A 440 -16.61 -3.72 16.70
CA LEU A 440 -16.70 -2.38 16.12
C LEU A 440 -18.10 -1.77 16.34
N GLU A 441 -19.17 -2.55 16.14
CA GLU A 441 -20.54 -2.12 16.42
C GLU A 441 -20.74 -1.71 17.88
N LEU A 442 -20.18 -2.49 18.82
CA LEU A 442 -20.22 -2.16 20.24
C LEU A 442 -19.50 -0.84 20.53
N HIS A 443 -18.29 -0.64 20.01
CA HIS A 443 -17.56 0.63 20.22
C HIS A 443 -18.28 1.82 19.60
N LEU A 444 -18.87 1.68 18.41
CA LEU A 444 -19.65 2.73 17.77
C LEU A 444 -20.94 3.07 18.52
N ALA A 445 -21.52 2.10 19.25
CA ALA A 445 -22.73 2.31 20.03
C ALA A 445 -22.46 2.94 21.40
N THR A 446 -21.25 2.77 21.96
CA THR A 446 -20.94 3.11 23.35
C THR A 446 -20.01 4.31 23.49
N LEU A 447 -19.17 4.59 22.49
CA LEU A 447 -18.17 5.64 22.54
C LEU A 447 -18.53 6.84 21.67
N PRO A 448 -18.04 8.05 22.03
CA PRO A 448 -18.09 9.20 21.14
C PRO A 448 -17.44 8.89 19.79
N PRO A 449 -17.95 9.46 18.68
CA PRO A 449 -17.46 9.15 17.34
C PRO A 449 -15.97 9.48 17.11
N ASP A 450 -15.39 10.37 17.92
CA ASP A 450 -13.99 10.80 17.83
C ASP A 450 -13.04 10.02 18.77
N HIS A 451 -13.53 8.95 19.41
CA HIS A 451 -12.74 8.16 20.36
C HIS A 451 -11.64 7.33 19.66
N PRO A 452 -10.37 7.34 20.14
CA PRO A 452 -9.26 6.62 19.52
C PRO A 452 -9.47 5.11 19.34
N SER A 453 -10.16 4.46 20.30
CA SER A 453 -10.44 3.02 20.24
C SER A 453 -11.19 2.65 18.95
N ILE A 454 -12.04 3.53 18.41
CA ILE A 454 -12.75 3.28 17.15
C ILE A 454 -11.76 3.23 15.98
N ALA A 455 -10.73 4.08 15.98
CA ALA A 455 -9.69 4.05 14.95
C ALA A 455 -8.82 2.78 15.03
N ASP A 456 -8.47 2.33 16.24
CA ASP A 456 -7.77 1.06 16.45
C ASP A 456 -8.57 -0.13 15.88
N MET A 457 -9.89 -0.10 16.05
CA MET A 457 -10.78 -1.12 15.48
C MET A 457 -10.75 -1.12 13.95
N TYR A 458 -10.77 0.06 13.31
CA TYR A 458 -10.65 0.16 11.86
C TYR A 458 -9.31 -0.36 11.34
N ASP A 459 -8.19 -0.10 12.03
CA ASP A 459 -6.89 -0.65 11.64
C ASP A 459 -6.88 -2.18 11.65
N ILE A 460 -7.45 -2.78 12.71
CA ILE A 460 -7.46 -4.23 12.85
C ILE A 460 -8.41 -4.87 11.84
N VAL A 461 -9.56 -4.23 11.56
CA VAL A 461 -10.46 -4.63 10.46
C VAL A 461 -9.74 -4.57 9.13
N ALA A 462 -8.93 -3.53 8.88
CA ALA A 462 -8.15 -3.40 7.65
C ALA A 462 -7.13 -4.53 7.49
N TRP A 463 -6.40 -4.88 8.56
CA TRP A 463 -5.46 -6.01 8.54
C TRP A 463 -6.16 -7.36 8.28
N ILE A 464 -7.38 -7.54 8.78
CA ILE A 464 -8.19 -8.73 8.51
C ILE A 464 -8.65 -8.74 7.05
N TYR A 465 -9.14 -7.62 6.51
CA TYR A 465 -9.47 -7.50 5.09
C TYR A 465 -8.27 -7.82 4.20
N LEU A 466 -7.05 -7.38 4.57
CA LEU A 466 -5.82 -7.77 3.87
C LEU A 466 -5.55 -9.26 3.94
N ARG A 467 -5.75 -9.90 5.10
CA ARG A 467 -5.68 -11.36 5.21
C ARG A 467 -6.74 -12.07 4.38
N HIS A 468 -7.81 -11.39 3.99
CA HIS A 468 -8.85 -11.89 3.08
C HIS A 468 -8.67 -11.42 1.62
N TYR A 469 -7.59 -10.70 1.31
CA TYR A 469 -7.30 -10.11 0.01
C TYR A 469 -8.38 -9.13 -0.49
N ASP A 470 -9.17 -8.58 0.43
CA ASP A 470 -10.10 -7.49 0.15
C ASP A 470 -9.36 -6.16 0.28
N ILE A 471 -8.51 -5.88 -0.70
CA ILE A 471 -7.62 -4.71 -0.73
C ILE A 471 -8.44 -3.41 -0.68
N MET A 472 -9.60 -3.39 -1.36
CA MET A 472 -10.43 -2.19 -1.45
C MET A 472 -11.05 -1.82 -0.10
N ASN A 473 -11.60 -2.78 0.63
CA ASN A 473 -12.16 -2.49 1.96
C ASN A 473 -11.08 -2.30 3.02
N ALA A 474 -9.92 -2.95 2.87
CA ALA A 474 -8.75 -2.68 3.71
C ALA A 474 -8.28 -1.22 3.58
N GLN A 475 -8.14 -0.72 2.34
CA GLN A 475 -7.76 0.66 2.08
C GLN A 475 -8.74 1.65 2.74
N LYS A 476 -10.05 1.48 2.51
CA LYS A 476 -11.09 2.34 3.11
C LYS A 476 -11.05 2.35 4.63
N ALA A 477 -10.80 1.18 5.24
CA ALA A 477 -10.71 1.07 6.69
C ALA A 477 -9.49 1.82 7.24
N PHE A 478 -8.31 1.70 6.62
CA PHE A 478 -7.14 2.50 7.00
C PHE A 478 -7.34 4.00 6.79
N GLU A 479 -7.93 4.42 5.67
CA GLU A 479 -8.27 5.84 5.43
C GLU A 479 -9.21 6.38 6.51
N ARG A 480 -10.21 5.59 6.91
CA ARG A 480 -11.14 5.96 7.98
C ARG A 480 -10.46 6.08 9.34
N SER A 481 -9.55 5.15 9.65
CA SER A 481 -8.73 5.21 10.86
C SER A 481 -7.88 6.48 10.91
N ILE A 482 -7.20 6.84 9.81
CA ILE A 482 -6.40 8.08 9.72
C ILE A 482 -7.27 9.32 9.96
N ASP A 483 -8.44 9.41 9.32
CA ASP A 483 -9.36 10.54 9.48
C ASP A 483 -9.80 10.73 10.95
N LEU A 484 -10.12 9.62 11.63
CA LEU A 484 -10.51 9.63 13.05
C LEU A 484 -9.34 10.04 13.95
N ARG A 485 -8.13 9.49 13.74
CA ARG A 485 -6.95 9.82 14.54
C ARG A 485 -6.52 11.28 14.40
N LEU A 486 -6.64 11.87 13.21
CA LEU A 486 -6.30 13.27 12.99
C LEU A 486 -7.33 14.25 13.58
N LYS A 487 -8.59 13.82 13.76
CA LYS A 487 -9.65 14.63 14.37
C LYS A 487 -9.74 14.45 15.89
N SER A 488 -9.24 13.34 16.42
CA SER A 488 -9.33 13.05 17.84
C SER A 488 -8.50 14.05 18.67
N LYS A 489 -9.04 14.46 19.81
CA LYS A 489 -8.29 15.22 20.84
C LYS A 489 -7.19 14.38 21.51
N TRP A 490 -7.25 13.06 21.35
CA TRP A 490 -6.39 12.07 22.00
C TRP A 490 -5.41 11.49 20.97
N PHE A 491 -4.49 12.34 20.52
CA PHE A 491 -3.55 12.00 19.46
C PHE A 491 -2.45 11.06 19.94
N ASP A 492 -2.34 9.87 19.35
CA ASP A 492 -1.21 8.94 19.54
C ASP A 492 -0.38 8.80 18.25
N PRO A 493 0.86 9.34 18.21
CA PRO A 493 1.74 9.24 17.05
C PRO A 493 2.14 7.80 16.71
N THR A 494 2.20 6.89 17.69
CA THR A 494 2.64 5.51 17.49
C THR A 494 1.66 4.71 16.64
N HIS A 495 0.37 4.85 16.93
CA HIS A 495 -0.67 4.12 16.24
C HIS A 495 -0.90 4.70 14.85
N LEU A 496 -0.90 6.03 14.71
CA LEU A 496 -1.01 6.68 13.41
C LEU A 496 0.14 6.28 12.46
N ALA A 497 1.37 6.16 12.98
CA ALA A 497 2.50 5.68 12.18
C ALA A 497 2.29 4.25 11.67
N VAL A 498 1.71 3.36 12.49
CA VAL A 498 1.37 1.97 12.07
C VAL A 498 0.28 1.99 11.00
N THR A 499 -0.74 2.84 11.14
CA THR A 499 -1.79 3.01 10.13
C THR A 499 -1.21 3.46 8.79
N TYR A 500 -0.28 4.43 8.81
CA TYR A 500 0.41 4.89 7.60
C TYR A 500 1.28 3.81 6.95
N ILE A 501 1.96 2.97 7.75
CA ILE A 501 2.69 1.81 7.23
C ILE A 501 1.73 0.83 6.53
N GLY A 502 0.60 0.52 7.18
CA GLY A 502 -0.42 -0.37 6.62
C GLY A 502 -0.96 0.13 5.28
N LEU A 503 -1.36 1.40 5.21
CA LEU A 503 -1.85 2.01 3.98
C LEU A 503 -0.76 2.15 2.91
N GLY A 504 0.46 2.51 3.31
CA GLY A 504 1.62 2.61 2.40
C GLY A 504 1.93 1.27 1.70
N ASN A 505 1.81 0.16 2.43
CA ASN A 505 2.00 -1.19 1.87
C ASN A 505 0.89 -1.59 0.88
N ILE A 506 -0.33 -1.09 1.07
CA ILE A 506 -1.45 -1.36 0.15
C ILE A 506 -1.25 -0.63 -1.18
N LEU A 507 -0.95 0.67 -1.10
CA LEU A 507 -0.89 1.52 -2.28
C LEU A 507 0.37 1.26 -3.11
N GLY A 508 1.51 1.00 -2.45
CA GLY A 508 2.79 0.78 -3.12
C GLY A 508 3.24 1.98 -3.97
N GLY A 509 4.28 1.81 -4.78
CA GLY A 509 4.71 2.82 -5.75
C GLY A 509 5.08 4.18 -5.12
N ASP A 510 4.75 5.28 -5.79
CA ASP A 510 5.01 6.65 -5.28
C ASP A 510 4.00 7.07 -4.21
N GLU A 511 2.74 6.68 -4.36
CA GLU A 511 1.67 7.05 -3.42
C GLU A 511 1.88 6.39 -2.06
N GLY A 512 2.18 5.10 -2.04
CA GLY A 512 2.52 4.36 -0.82
C GLY A 512 3.76 4.92 -0.14
N MET A 513 4.78 5.32 -0.91
CA MET A 513 6.00 5.94 -0.38
C MET A 513 5.71 7.23 0.39
N SER A 514 4.78 8.06 -0.10
CA SER A 514 4.34 9.30 0.59
C SER A 514 3.80 9.01 2.00
N TYR A 515 3.01 7.95 2.17
CA TYR A 515 2.51 7.55 3.48
C TYR A 515 3.61 6.96 4.37
N LEU A 516 4.55 6.18 3.82
CA LEU A 516 5.70 5.69 4.57
C LEU A 516 6.62 6.83 5.03
N ASP A 517 6.77 7.90 4.23
CA ASP A 517 7.51 9.10 4.65
C ASP A 517 6.81 9.86 5.78
N LYS A 518 5.47 9.95 5.77
CA LYS A 518 4.71 10.48 6.91
C LYS A 518 4.95 9.66 8.18
N ALA A 519 4.89 8.33 8.09
CA ALA A 519 5.23 7.46 9.22
C ALA A 519 6.67 7.68 9.70
N HIS A 520 7.63 7.82 8.78
CA HIS A 520 9.02 8.07 9.11
C HIS A 520 9.23 9.39 9.85
N ASN A 521 8.53 10.46 9.45
CA ASN A 521 8.58 11.74 10.13
C ASN A 521 8.01 11.66 11.55
N LEU A 522 6.89 10.95 11.75
CA LEU A 522 6.36 10.68 13.09
C LEU A 522 7.37 9.91 13.95
N TYR A 523 8.06 8.92 13.35
CA TYR A 523 9.11 8.20 14.05
C TYR A 523 10.31 9.07 14.42
N LYS A 524 10.61 10.11 13.63
CA LYS A 524 11.71 11.03 13.89
C LYS A 524 11.35 12.10 14.93
N GLU A 525 10.13 12.60 14.91
CA GLU A 525 9.67 13.71 15.75
C GLU A 525 9.23 13.25 17.14
N HIS A 526 8.60 12.07 17.24
CA HIS A 526 7.91 11.65 18.46
C HIS A 526 8.35 10.30 19.02
N LEU A 527 9.07 9.47 18.25
CA LEU A 527 9.34 8.07 18.62
C LEU A 527 10.84 7.74 18.56
N LEU A 528 11.21 6.59 19.10
CA LEU A 528 12.58 6.07 18.99
C LEU A 528 12.68 5.13 17.77
N PRO A 529 13.71 5.28 16.91
CA PRO A 529 13.87 4.44 15.71
C PRO A 529 14.26 2.98 16.02
N ASN A 530 14.65 2.65 17.25
CA ASN A 530 15.11 1.31 17.64
C ASN A 530 13.95 0.41 18.14
N ASN A 531 12.93 0.21 17.31
CA ASN A 531 11.80 -0.68 17.64
C ASN A 531 11.36 -1.51 16.41
N SER A 532 10.81 -2.70 16.66
CA SER A 532 10.21 -3.64 15.72
C SER A 532 9.28 -2.96 14.69
N ARG A 533 8.47 -1.99 15.11
CA ARG A 533 7.58 -1.24 14.19
C ARG A 533 8.35 -0.37 13.19
N PHE A 534 9.49 0.20 13.58
CA PHE A 534 10.35 0.96 12.67
C PHE A 534 11.09 0.04 11.70
N ILE A 535 11.44 -1.18 12.12
CA ILE A 535 11.96 -2.21 11.22
C ILE A 535 10.96 -2.48 10.10
N GLN A 536 9.68 -2.68 10.45
CA GLN A 536 8.62 -2.87 9.45
C GLN A 536 8.53 -1.70 8.47
N LEU A 537 8.59 -0.45 8.94
CA LEU A 537 8.66 0.72 8.07
C LEU A 537 9.86 0.66 7.10
N THR A 538 11.06 0.34 7.60
CA THR A 538 12.26 0.25 6.75
C THR A 538 12.19 -0.89 5.73
N ILE A 539 11.59 -2.03 6.10
CA ILE A 539 11.31 -3.15 5.21
C ILE A 539 10.36 -2.71 4.09
N SER A 540 9.23 -2.09 4.45
CA SER A 540 8.25 -1.56 3.49
C SER A 540 8.86 -0.58 2.49
N LYS A 541 9.71 0.35 2.96
CA LYS A 541 10.41 1.29 2.08
C LYS A 541 11.39 0.56 1.15
N ALA A 542 12.12 -0.43 1.67
CA ALA A 542 13.03 -1.24 0.87
C ALA A 542 12.31 -2.01 -0.24
N GLU A 543 11.14 -2.60 0.04
CA GLU A 543 10.32 -3.31 -0.95
C GLU A 543 9.92 -2.39 -2.11
N ILE A 544 9.41 -1.19 -1.82
CA ILE A 544 9.04 -0.21 -2.86
C ILE A 544 10.26 0.20 -3.71
N HIS A 545 11.41 0.43 -3.08
CA HIS A 545 12.64 0.75 -3.82
C HIS A 545 13.14 -0.43 -4.67
N LEU A 546 13.01 -1.68 -4.19
CA LEU A 546 13.32 -2.87 -4.98
C LEU A 546 12.41 -2.97 -6.20
N ASP A 547 11.11 -2.71 -6.05
CA ASP A 547 10.14 -2.73 -7.16
C ASP A 547 10.47 -1.67 -8.21
N LYS A 548 10.89 -0.46 -7.79
CA LYS A 548 11.40 0.60 -8.67
C LYS A 548 12.80 0.35 -9.24
N ASN A 549 13.46 -0.72 -8.82
CA ASN A 549 14.84 -1.06 -9.20
C ASN A 549 15.89 -0.05 -8.71
N GLU A 550 15.63 0.64 -7.60
CA GLU A 550 16.50 1.62 -6.94
C GLU A 550 17.38 0.93 -5.89
N ILE A 551 18.43 0.25 -6.37
CA ILE A 551 19.25 -0.69 -5.59
C ILE A 551 19.95 -0.05 -4.39
N GLU A 552 20.50 1.16 -4.53
CA GLU A 552 21.26 1.81 -3.44
C GLU A 552 20.36 2.23 -2.27
N GLN A 553 19.18 2.77 -2.57
CA GLN A 553 18.18 3.13 -1.56
C GLN A 553 17.65 1.87 -0.85
N ALA A 554 17.32 0.83 -1.61
CA ALA A 554 16.91 -0.46 -1.04
C ALA A 554 17.99 -1.04 -0.10
N ARG A 555 19.27 -0.99 -0.53
CA ARG A 555 20.41 -1.42 0.30
C ARG A 555 20.50 -0.62 1.59
N TYR A 556 20.36 0.69 1.53
CA TYR A 556 20.40 1.56 2.70
C TYR A 556 19.33 1.18 3.73
N TYR A 557 18.08 1.04 3.30
CA TYR A 557 16.99 0.67 4.21
C TYR A 557 17.13 -0.74 4.78
N LEU A 558 17.53 -1.72 3.98
CA LEU A 558 17.76 -3.10 4.45
C LEU A 558 18.93 -3.19 5.44
N THR A 559 20.01 -2.43 5.22
CA THR A 559 21.15 -2.40 6.13
C THR A 559 20.77 -1.78 7.48
N ASN A 560 19.95 -0.74 7.46
CA ASN A 560 19.40 -0.15 8.68
C ASN A 560 18.46 -1.11 9.41
N ALA A 561 17.54 -1.78 8.69
CA ALA A 561 16.65 -2.79 9.25
C ALA A 561 17.45 -3.90 9.96
N LEU A 562 18.47 -4.45 9.29
CA LEU A 562 19.32 -5.51 9.82
C LEU A 562 20.10 -5.05 11.07
N LYS A 563 20.63 -3.82 11.05
CA LYS A 563 21.35 -3.26 12.20
C LYS A 563 20.45 -3.18 13.42
N ILE A 564 19.24 -2.65 13.27
CA ILE A 564 18.28 -2.50 14.37
C ILE A 564 17.85 -3.88 14.88
N GLU A 565 17.56 -4.82 13.98
CA GLU A 565 17.20 -6.21 14.31
C GLU A 565 18.29 -6.89 15.18
N LEU A 566 19.56 -6.69 14.84
CA LEU A 566 20.69 -7.23 15.63
C LEU A 566 20.87 -6.52 16.98
N GLU A 567 20.58 -5.23 17.07
CA GLU A 567 20.64 -4.45 18.32
C GLU A 567 19.56 -4.86 19.33
N LEU A 568 18.40 -5.34 18.87
CA LEU A 568 17.30 -5.78 19.75
C LEU A 568 17.62 -7.03 20.59
N LYS A 569 18.75 -7.72 20.34
CA LYS A 569 19.24 -8.89 21.11
C LYS A 569 18.15 -9.91 21.45
N ARG A 570 17.27 -10.20 20.48
CA ARG A 570 16.19 -11.18 20.65
C ARG A 570 16.78 -12.55 20.99
N SER A 571 16.13 -13.26 21.93
CA SER A 571 16.61 -14.56 22.42
C SER A 571 16.63 -15.65 21.34
N LYS A 572 15.86 -15.46 20.25
CA LYS A 572 15.86 -16.27 19.03
C LYS A 572 15.67 -15.37 17.81
N PRO A 573 16.30 -15.68 16.65
CA PRO A 573 16.06 -14.95 15.40
C PRO A 573 14.60 -15.11 14.99
N ASP A 574 13.89 -14.04 14.65
CA ASP A 574 12.44 -14.07 14.39
C ASP A 574 12.10 -14.09 12.88
N ASN A 575 10.80 -14.05 12.55
CA ASN A 575 10.34 -13.97 11.17
C ASN A 575 10.81 -12.66 10.48
N GLY A 576 10.98 -11.57 11.23
CA GLY A 576 11.49 -10.30 10.72
C GLY A 576 12.89 -10.43 10.11
N LEU A 577 13.80 -11.12 10.80
CA LEU A 577 15.14 -11.39 10.27
C LEU A 577 15.10 -12.25 8.99
N ALA A 578 14.22 -13.25 8.92
CA ALA A 578 14.05 -14.07 7.72
C ALA A 578 13.55 -13.26 6.52
N VAL A 579 12.63 -12.31 6.75
CA VAL A 579 12.16 -11.37 5.71
C VAL A 579 13.29 -10.47 5.23
N ILE A 580 14.09 -9.90 6.15
CA ILE A 580 15.24 -9.06 5.80
C ILE A 580 16.23 -9.83 4.90
N TYR A 581 16.56 -11.08 5.25
CA TYR A 581 17.42 -11.90 4.40
C TYR A 581 16.79 -12.26 3.05
N THR A 582 15.47 -12.46 3.00
CA THR A 582 14.77 -12.66 1.72
C THR A 582 14.93 -11.43 0.82
N LEU A 583 14.76 -10.23 1.37
CA LEU A 583 14.91 -8.99 0.61
C LEU A 583 16.35 -8.71 0.20
N PHE A 584 17.35 -9.05 1.02
CA PHE A 584 18.76 -9.04 0.59
C PHE A 584 19.02 -10.03 -0.55
N GLY A 585 18.39 -11.21 -0.53
CA GLY A 585 18.40 -12.15 -1.64
C GLY A 585 17.90 -11.50 -2.93
N ILE A 586 16.72 -10.88 -2.90
CA ILE A 586 16.13 -10.19 -4.06
C ILE A 586 17.01 -9.01 -4.53
N LEU A 587 17.55 -8.22 -3.61
CA LEU A 587 18.48 -7.12 -3.91
C LEU A 587 19.67 -7.63 -4.73
N HIS A 588 20.33 -8.69 -4.26
CA HIS A 588 21.48 -9.26 -4.94
C HIS A 588 21.14 -9.99 -6.24
N GLN A 589 19.92 -10.54 -6.36
CA GLN A 589 19.42 -11.06 -7.64
C GLN A 589 19.33 -9.93 -8.69
N LYS A 590 18.79 -8.77 -8.33
CA LYS A 590 18.72 -7.60 -9.24
C LYS A 590 20.09 -7.06 -9.63
N GLU A 591 21.11 -7.25 -8.78
CA GLU A 591 22.51 -6.95 -9.10
C GLU A 591 23.20 -8.04 -9.95
N ALA A 592 22.50 -9.12 -10.32
CA ALA A 592 23.05 -10.32 -10.94
C ALA A 592 24.16 -11.00 -10.13
N LYS A 593 24.20 -10.80 -8.81
CA LYS A 593 25.12 -11.43 -7.85
C LYS A 593 24.50 -12.71 -7.29
N TYR A 594 24.32 -13.69 -8.15
CA TYR A 594 23.53 -14.89 -7.86
C TYR A 594 24.03 -15.71 -6.68
N ASP A 595 25.34 -15.94 -6.54
CA ASP A 595 25.90 -16.73 -5.44
C ASP A 595 25.61 -16.12 -4.06
N ILE A 596 25.71 -14.79 -3.97
CA ILE A 596 25.41 -14.04 -2.75
C ILE A 596 23.90 -14.10 -2.46
N SER A 597 23.08 -13.94 -3.51
CA SER A 597 21.62 -14.01 -3.39
C SER A 597 21.15 -15.37 -2.87
N ILE A 598 21.67 -16.47 -3.43
CA ILE A 598 21.36 -17.85 -3.00
C ILE A 598 21.72 -18.02 -1.51
N ASN A 599 22.90 -17.56 -1.08
CA ASN A 599 23.33 -17.64 0.33
C ASN A 599 22.33 -16.94 1.27
N TYR A 600 21.82 -15.76 0.90
CA TYR A 600 20.83 -15.04 1.70
C TYR A 600 19.47 -15.76 1.75
N PHE A 601 19.01 -16.33 0.64
CA PHE A 601 17.80 -17.15 0.62
C PHE A 601 17.95 -18.42 1.49
N GLU A 602 19.11 -19.09 1.44
CA GLU A 602 19.40 -20.24 2.30
C GLU A 602 19.41 -19.86 3.79
N LYS A 603 19.99 -18.71 4.15
CA LYS A 603 19.94 -18.18 5.53
C LYS A 603 18.50 -17.95 5.98
N SER A 604 17.66 -17.34 5.14
CA SER A 604 16.24 -17.14 5.43
C SER A 604 15.51 -18.48 5.64
N ILE A 605 15.71 -19.43 4.73
CA ILE A 605 15.09 -20.77 4.80
C ILE A 605 15.50 -21.51 6.08
N ASN A 606 16.77 -21.43 6.49
CA ASN A 606 17.26 -22.09 7.69
C ASN A 606 16.56 -21.54 8.95
N ILE A 607 16.42 -20.21 9.06
CA ILE A 607 15.66 -19.58 10.14
C ILE A 607 14.21 -20.07 10.11
N ILE A 608 13.55 -20.05 8.94
CA ILE A 608 12.15 -20.46 8.82
C ILE A 608 11.93 -21.94 9.22
N LYS A 609 12.85 -22.84 8.86
CA LYS A 609 12.76 -24.27 9.18
C LYS A 609 12.89 -24.54 10.68
N GLU A 610 13.70 -23.77 11.40
CA GLU A 610 13.83 -23.89 12.86
C GLU A 610 12.53 -23.52 13.59
N PHE A 611 11.65 -22.71 13.00
CA PHE A 611 10.43 -22.19 13.63
C PHE A 611 9.15 -23.03 13.43
N GLN A 612 9.24 -24.19 12.75
CA GLN A 612 8.27 -25.29 12.57
C GLN A 612 6.75 -25.05 12.38
N SER A 613 6.16 -23.86 12.52
CA SER A 613 4.69 -23.75 12.47
C SER A 613 4.08 -22.47 11.85
N HIS A 614 4.82 -21.38 11.62
CA HIS A 614 4.15 -20.09 11.30
C HIS A 614 4.59 -19.39 9.98
N ALA A 615 5.73 -19.72 9.37
CA ALA A 615 6.28 -19.01 8.20
C ALA A 615 6.31 -19.84 6.89
N LYS A 616 5.30 -20.70 6.67
CA LYS A 616 5.20 -21.52 5.44
C LYS A 616 5.06 -20.67 4.16
N LEU A 617 4.51 -19.46 4.27
CA LEU A 617 4.35 -18.54 3.14
C LEU A 617 5.71 -18.03 2.65
N GLU A 618 6.53 -17.59 3.59
CA GLU A 618 7.88 -17.07 3.39
C GLU A 618 8.78 -18.18 2.85
N LEU A 619 8.62 -19.42 3.33
CA LEU A 619 9.33 -20.58 2.77
C LEU A 619 9.02 -20.78 1.28
N ALA A 620 7.73 -20.77 0.91
CA ALA A 620 7.32 -20.95 -0.48
C ALA A 620 7.82 -19.80 -1.38
N TYR A 621 7.85 -18.58 -0.85
CA TYR A 621 8.36 -17.40 -1.55
C TYR A 621 9.88 -17.46 -1.78
N ASN A 622 10.64 -17.93 -0.78
CA ASN A 622 12.07 -18.17 -0.94
C ASN A 622 12.36 -19.22 -2.03
N PHE A 623 11.62 -20.34 -2.05
CA PHE A 623 11.75 -21.33 -3.13
C PHE A 623 11.39 -20.77 -4.51
N LEU A 624 10.35 -19.93 -4.59
CA LEU A 624 9.98 -19.27 -5.85
C LEU A 624 11.14 -18.39 -6.37
N ASN A 625 11.78 -17.60 -5.50
CA ASN A 625 12.90 -16.73 -5.91
C ASN A 625 14.17 -17.52 -6.25
N LEU A 626 14.47 -18.60 -5.52
CA LEU A 626 15.55 -19.52 -5.90
C LEU A 626 15.30 -20.12 -7.29
N GLY A 627 14.08 -20.56 -7.58
CA GLY A 627 13.70 -21.03 -8.91
C GLY A 627 13.92 -19.99 -10.01
N ARG A 628 13.64 -18.70 -9.72
CA ARG A 628 13.90 -17.58 -10.66
C ARG A 628 15.39 -17.38 -10.92
N ILE A 629 16.22 -17.45 -9.90
CA ILE A 629 17.68 -17.33 -10.06
C ILE A 629 18.23 -18.44 -10.94
N TYR A 630 17.85 -19.70 -10.65
CA TYR A 630 18.31 -20.81 -11.48
C TYR A 630 17.79 -20.72 -12.92
N HIS A 631 16.59 -20.17 -13.13
CA HIS A 631 16.09 -19.87 -14.47
C HIS A 631 16.92 -18.80 -15.19
N GLU A 632 17.27 -17.70 -14.51
CA GLU A 632 18.14 -16.65 -15.06
C GLU A 632 19.56 -17.16 -15.38
N GLN A 633 20.05 -18.14 -14.62
CA GLN A 633 21.30 -18.86 -14.90
C GLN A 633 21.17 -19.93 -16.01
N ASN A 634 20.00 -20.06 -16.64
CA ASN A 634 19.67 -21.09 -17.63
C ASN A 634 19.78 -22.54 -17.10
N ASN A 635 19.70 -22.72 -15.78
CA ASN A 635 19.69 -24.02 -15.12
C ASN A 635 18.25 -24.49 -14.90
N LEU A 636 17.64 -25.00 -15.98
CA LEU A 636 16.21 -25.31 -16.04
C LEU A 636 15.79 -26.44 -15.06
N GLU A 637 16.67 -27.42 -14.79
CA GLU A 637 16.36 -28.55 -13.90
C GLU A 637 16.20 -28.08 -12.45
N PHE A 638 17.17 -27.30 -11.94
CA PHE A 638 17.09 -26.74 -10.61
C PHE A 638 15.94 -25.74 -10.49
N ALA A 639 15.72 -24.90 -11.50
CA ALA A 639 14.59 -23.95 -11.52
C ALA A 639 13.25 -24.68 -11.33
N LEU A 640 13.02 -25.73 -12.13
CA LEU A 640 11.80 -26.54 -12.07
C LEU A 640 11.66 -27.25 -10.71
N SER A 641 12.76 -27.77 -10.15
CA SER A 641 12.75 -28.41 -8.83
C SER A 641 12.31 -27.46 -7.70
N TYR A 642 12.81 -26.22 -7.68
CA TYR A 642 12.46 -25.23 -6.68
C TYR A 642 11.05 -24.68 -6.89
N TYR A 643 10.60 -24.51 -8.14
CA TYR A 643 9.21 -24.16 -8.40
C TYR A 643 8.23 -25.25 -7.94
N HIS A 644 8.57 -26.54 -8.08
CA HIS A 644 7.74 -27.61 -7.51
C HIS A 644 7.74 -27.62 -5.98
N GLN A 645 8.89 -27.41 -5.34
CA GLN A 645 8.93 -27.25 -3.87
C GLN A 645 8.08 -26.06 -3.42
N SER A 646 8.13 -24.94 -4.14
CA SER A 646 7.26 -23.79 -3.89
C SER A 646 5.78 -24.15 -4.03
N LEU A 647 5.43 -24.85 -5.12
CA LEU A 647 4.07 -25.31 -5.41
C LEU A 647 3.52 -26.20 -4.29
N ASP A 648 4.30 -27.19 -3.85
CA ASP A 648 3.90 -28.13 -2.79
C ASP A 648 3.61 -27.42 -1.47
N VAL A 649 4.40 -26.40 -1.13
CA VAL A 649 4.16 -25.59 0.06
C VAL A 649 2.91 -24.72 -0.10
N TYR A 650 2.73 -24.05 -1.25
CA TYR A 650 1.53 -23.23 -1.49
C TYR A 650 0.23 -24.05 -1.52
N LEU A 651 0.26 -25.31 -2.02
CA LEU A 651 -0.90 -26.20 -2.01
C LEU A 651 -1.34 -26.61 -0.60
N GLN A 652 -0.42 -26.61 0.37
CA GLN A 652 -0.71 -26.89 1.78
C GLN A 652 -1.22 -25.66 2.55
N LEU A 653 -1.21 -24.47 1.94
CA LEU A 653 -1.65 -23.23 2.57
C LEU A 653 -3.16 -23.00 2.39
N PRO A 654 -3.82 -22.28 3.32
CA PRO A 654 -5.22 -21.88 3.19
C PRO A 654 -5.50 -21.18 1.86
N LEU A 655 -6.77 -21.26 1.41
CA LEU A 655 -7.26 -20.77 0.11
C LEU A 655 -6.81 -19.34 -0.24
N ILE A 656 -6.58 -18.54 0.78
CA ILE A 656 -6.27 -17.12 0.66
C ILE A 656 -4.86 -16.87 0.08
N TYR A 657 -3.91 -17.78 0.25
CA TYR A 657 -2.54 -17.63 -0.29
C TYR A 657 -2.39 -18.16 -1.73
N LYS A 658 -3.49 -18.58 -2.35
CA LYS A 658 -3.48 -19.24 -3.67
C LYS A 658 -3.23 -18.31 -4.85
N LEU A 659 -3.27 -16.98 -4.68
CA LEU A 659 -2.91 -16.07 -5.77
C LEU A 659 -1.48 -16.31 -6.30
N ARG A 660 -0.56 -16.65 -5.38
CA ARG A 660 0.83 -16.95 -5.74
C ARG A 660 0.98 -18.31 -6.46
N LEU A 661 -0.04 -19.18 -6.43
CA LEU A 661 -0.07 -20.40 -7.26
C LEU A 661 -0.08 -20.06 -8.75
N ALA A 662 -0.75 -18.99 -9.15
CA ALA A 662 -0.74 -18.54 -10.55
C ALA A 662 0.69 -18.21 -11.00
N THR A 663 1.45 -17.45 -10.21
CA THR A 663 2.85 -17.13 -10.52
C THR A 663 3.73 -18.38 -10.59
N VAL A 664 3.57 -19.31 -9.65
CA VAL A 664 4.33 -20.56 -9.62
C VAL A 664 4.02 -21.40 -10.87
N HIS A 665 2.73 -21.59 -11.20
CA HIS A 665 2.33 -22.33 -12.39
C HIS A 665 2.78 -21.67 -13.68
N ASN A 666 2.71 -20.34 -13.79
CA ASN A 666 3.22 -19.60 -14.94
C ASN A 666 4.72 -19.87 -15.14
N ASN A 667 5.51 -19.79 -14.06
CA ASN A 667 6.94 -20.01 -14.14
C ASN A 667 7.29 -21.46 -14.51
N ILE A 668 6.58 -22.45 -13.96
CA ILE A 668 6.72 -23.86 -14.37
C ILE A 668 6.38 -24.03 -15.86
N ALA A 669 5.26 -23.45 -16.30
CA ALA A 669 4.82 -23.51 -17.69
C ALA A 669 5.83 -22.88 -18.66
N MET A 670 6.44 -21.75 -18.29
CA MET A 670 7.50 -21.13 -19.07
C MET A 670 8.74 -22.03 -19.21
N ILE A 671 9.18 -22.69 -18.13
CA ILE A 671 10.31 -23.64 -18.20
C ILE A 671 9.95 -24.82 -19.10
N LEU A 672 8.74 -25.37 -18.97
CA LEU A 672 8.27 -26.48 -19.81
C LEU A 672 8.15 -26.09 -21.28
N LEU A 673 7.75 -24.85 -21.57
CA LEU A 673 7.73 -24.29 -22.92
C LEU A 673 9.14 -24.22 -23.52
N LEU A 674 10.12 -23.73 -22.74
CA LEU A 674 11.54 -23.71 -23.17
C LEU A 674 12.13 -25.11 -23.39
N GLN A 675 11.64 -26.11 -22.65
CA GLN A 675 12.02 -27.52 -22.83
C GLN A 675 11.29 -28.20 -24.00
N GLY A 676 10.34 -27.53 -24.66
CA GLY A 676 9.53 -28.10 -25.74
C GLY A 676 8.44 -29.08 -25.27
N SER A 677 8.13 -29.14 -23.97
CA SER A 677 7.06 -29.96 -23.40
C SER A 677 5.72 -29.22 -23.46
N TYR A 678 5.23 -28.98 -24.67
CA TYR A 678 4.11 -28.08 -24.94
C TYR A 678 2.79 -28.51 -24.29
N GLU A 679 2.45 -29.80 -24.23
CA GLU A 679 1.20 -30.26 -23.60
C GLU A 679 1.18 -29.96 -22.09
N LYS A 680 2.30 -30.21 -21.40
CA LYS A 680 2.41 -29.92 -19.96
C LYS A 680 2.44 -28.42 -19.69
N ALA A 681 3.11 -27.65 -20.56
CA ALA A 681 3.10 -26.19 -20.47
C ALA A 681 1.67 -25.65 -20.60
N PHE A 682 0.89 -26.19 -21.53
CA PHE A 682 -0.52 -25.83 -21.72
C PHE A 682 -1.36 -26.06 -20.45
N GLU A 683 -1.26 -27.24 -19.84
CA GLU A 683 -1.98 -27.55 -18.59
C GLU A 683 -1.65 -26.56 -17.46
N HIS A 684 -0.38 -26.19 -17.30
CA HIS A 684 0.05 -25.26 -16.27
C HIS A 684 -0.37 -23.81 -16.55
N PHE A 685 -0.34 -23.36 -17.80
CA PHE A 685 -0.88 -22.05 -18.16
C PHE A 685 -2.40 -21.99 -17.98
N GLN A 686 -3.14 -23.07 -18.27
CA GLN A 686 -4.58 -23.13 -18.00
C GLN A 686 -4.90 -23.00 -16.51
N LYS A 687 -4.17 -23.72 -15.64
CA LYS A 687 -4.28 -23.56 -14.18
C LYS A 687 -3.96 -22.13 -13.74
N THR A 688 -2.98 -21.49 -14.38
CA THR A 688 -2.64 -20.09 -14.10
C THR A 688 -3.83 -19.17 -14.37
N VAL A 689 -4.48 -19.32 -15.53
CA VAL A 689 -5.68 -18.55 -15.90
C VAL A 689 -6.84 -18.84 -14.94
N GLU A 690 -7.07 -20.11 -14.58
CA GLU A 690 -8.11 -20.49 -13.61
C GLU A 690 -7.91 -19.79 -12.26
N TYR A 691 -6.69 -19.82 -11.71
CA TYR A 691 -6.36 -19.12 -10.48
C TYR A 691 -6.50 -17.59 -10.62
N GLN A 692 -6.06 -17.01 -11.73
CA GLN A 692 -6.20 -15.56 -11.93
C GLN A 692 -7.66 -15.11 -12.03
N LEU A 693 -8.49 -15.82 -12.79
CA LEU A 693 -9.92 -15.48 -12.93
C LEU A 693 -10.71 -15.69 -11.63
N GLN A 694 -10.29 -16.64 -10.79
CA GLN A 694 -10.97 -16.92 -9.52
C GLN A 694 -10.69 -15.86 -8.44
N TYR A 695 -9.50 -15.22 -8.45
CA TYR A 695 -9.04 -14.37 -7.33
C TYR A 695 -8.61 -12.94 -7.70
N LEU A 696 -8.40 -12.62 -8.98
CA LEU A 696 -8.11 -11.26 -9.44
C LEU A 696 -9.28 -10.69 -10.24
N SER A 697 -9.39 -9.36 -10.28
CA SER A 697 -10.22 -8.69 -11.26
C SER A 697 -9.81 -9.10 -12.68
N SER A 698 -10.79 -9.28 -13.57
CA SER A 698 -10.65 -9.78 -14.95
C SER A 698 -9.80 -8.90 -15.90
N GLN A 699 -9.08 -7.90 -15.38
CA GLN A 699 -8.33 -6.89 -16.13
C GLN A 699 -6.83 -6.81 -15.75
N SER A 700 -6.23 -7.90 -15.25
CA SER A 700 -4.81 -7.87 -14.88
C SER A 700 -3.87 -8.06 -16.09
N ASN A 701 -2.76 -7.31 -16.15
CA ASN A 701 -1.70 -7.49 -17.16
C ASN A 701 -1.10 -8.90 -17.15
N GLN A 702 -1.13 -9.57 -15.99
CA GLN A 702 -0.67 -10.95 -15.87
C GLN A 702 -1.55 -11.94 -16.64
N LEU A 703 -2.87 -11.69 -16.69
CA LEU A 703 -3.81 -12.51 -17.45
C LEU A 703 -3.61 -12.35 -18.96
N PHE A 704 -3.30 -11.13 -19.41
CA PHE A 704 -2.91 -10.89 -20.80
C PHE A 704 -1.66 -11.71 -21.19
N ALA A 705 -0.60 -11.65 -20.38
CA ALA A 705 0.63 -12.42 -20.63
C ALA A 705 0.36 -13.94 -20.67
N CYS A 706 -0.54 -14.44 -19.82
CA CYS A 706 -0.94 -15.85 -19.83
C CYS A 706 -1.67 -16.25 -21.11
N TYR A 707 -2.61 -15.44 -21.61
CA TYR A 707 -3.26 -15.72 -22.89
C TYR A 707 -2.29 -15.66 -24.07
N LYS A 708 -1.33 -14.72 -24.07
CA LYS A 708 -0.27 -14.68 -25.08
C LYS A 708 0.58 -15.96 -25.04
N ASN A 709 0.96 -16.44 -23.85
CA ASN A 709 1.72 -17.68 -23.71
C ASN A 709 0.90 -18.91 -24.14
N LEU A 710 -0.39 -18.97 -23.82
CA LEU A 710 -1.28 -20.04 -24.28
C LEU A 710 -1.44 -20.03 -25.81
N MET A 711 -1.55 -18.85 -26.42
CA MET A 711 -1.55 -18.70 -27.88
C MET A 711 -0.27 -19.29 -28.50
N VAL A 712 0.91 -18.96 -27.96
CA VAL A 712 2.19 -19.49 -28.44
C VAL A 712 2.27 -21.01 -28.27
N VAL A 713 1.84 -21.55 -27.12
CA VAL A 713 1.80 -22.99 -26.88
C VAL A 713 0.85 -23.69 -27.85
N SER A 714 -0.34 -23.14 -28.09
CA SER A 714 -1.30 -23.68 -29.05
C SER A 714 -0.78 -23.65 -30.49
N LYS A 715 0.00 -22.63 -30.88
CA LYS A 715 0.72 -22.59 -32.17
C LYS A 715 1.69 -23.77 -32.31
N HIS A 716 2.49 -24.04 -31.28
CA HIS A 716 3.43 -25.18 -31.30
C HIS A 716 2.72 -26.53 -31.31
N LEU A 717 1.57 -26.64 -30.62
CA LEU A 717 0.72 -27.84 -30.63
C LEU A 717 -0.08 -28.03 -31.92
N GLN A 718 -0.12 -27.02 -32.81
CA GLN A 718 -0.94 -27.02 -34.03
C GLN A 718 -2.45 -27.19 -33.72
N ASP A 719 -2.90 -26.63 -32.59
CA ASP A 719 -4.31 -26.65 -32.16
C ASP A 719 -5.02 -25.36 -32.60
N ASP A 720 -5.68 -25.42 -33.76
CA ASP A 720 -6.36 -24.28 -34.37
C ASP A 720 -7.45 -23.66 -33.47
N ILE A 721 -8.15 -24.49 -32.67
CA ILE A 721 -9.30 -24.05 -31.87
C ILE A 721 -8.80 -23.17 -30.73
N HIS A 722 -7.86 -23.70 -29.94
CA HIS A 722 -7.31 -22.98 -28.80
C HIS A 722 -6.44 -21.80 -29.23
N PHE A 723 -5.71 -21.92 -30.35
CA PHE A 723 -4.96 -20.81 -30.91
C PHE A 723 -5.86 -19.60 -31.19
N LEU A 724 -7.00 -19.83 -31.88
CA LEU A 724 -7.97 -18.77 -32.17
C LEU A 724 -8.62 -18.20 -30.91
N GLU A 725 -9.02 -19.07 -29.97
CA GLU A 725 -9.65 -18.64 -28.72
C GLU A 725 -8.73 -17.73 -27.90
N TYR A 726 -7.49 -18.15 -27.66
CA TYR A 726 -6.54 -17.40 -26.84
C TYR A 726 -6.01 -16.15 -27.55
N SER A 727 -5.86 -16.21 -28.88
CA SER A 727 -5.56 -15.03 -29.71
C SER A 727 -6.63 -13.95 -29.53
N GLN A 728 -7.92 -14.33 -29.60
CA GLN A 728 -9.02 -13.40 -29.45
C GLN A 728 -9.10 -12.83 -28.03
N LYS A 729 -8.92 -13.66 -26.99
CA LYS A 729 -8.88 -13.20 -25.59
C LYS A 729 -7.72 -12.23 -25.33
N ALA A 730 -6.54 -12.50 -25.87
CA ALA A 730 -5.39 -11.59 -25.75
C ALA A 730 -5.66 -10.26 -26.48
N LEU A 731 -6.23 -10.30 -27.69
CA LEU A 731 -6.62 -9.10 -28.44
C LEU A 731 -7.66 -8.25 -27.69
N ASP A 732 -8.72 -8.87 -27.17
CA ASP A 732 -9.78 -8.17 -26.43
C ASP A 732 -9.23 -7.45 -25.19
N MET A 733 -8.20 -8.00 -24.54
CA MET A 733 -7.51 -7.34 -23.42
C MET A 733 -6.60 -6.21 -23.91
N SER A 734 -5.81 -6.45 -24.97
CA SER A 734 -4.89 -5.46 -25.53
C SER A 734 -5.60 -4.18 -25.98
N TYR A 735 -6.77 -4.28 -26.62
CA TYR A 735 -7.56 -3.11 -27.05
C TYR A 735 -8.19 -2.31 -25.90
N ARG A 736 -8.26 -2.87 -24.69
CA ARG A 736 -8.76 -2.16 -23.49
C ARG A 736 -7.66 -1.36 -22.79
N ILE A 737 -6.40 -1.77 -22.97
CA ILE A 737 -5.23 -1.14 -22.39
C ILE A 737 -4.69 -0.13 -23.42
N ASN A 738 -5.00 1.16 -23.27
CA ASN A 738 -4.66 2.19 -24.27
C ASN A 738 -3.67 3.19 -23.62
N PRO A 739 -2.58 3.64 -24.27
CA PRO A 739 -2.11 3.35 -25.63
C PRO A 739 -1.20 2.12 -25.80
N ASP A 740 -0.58 1.63 -24.73
CA ASP A 740 0.45 0.56 -24.83
C ASP A 740 -0.10 -0.77 -25.36
N GLY A 741 -1.36 -1.11 -25.07
CA GLY A 741 -1.98 -2.34 -25.55
C GLY A 741 -2.28 -2.33 -27.06
N LEU A 742 -2.29 -1.18 -27.74
CA LEU A 742 -2.36 -1.18 -29.20
C LEU A 742 -1.06 -1.73 -29.83
N LEU A 743 0.09 -1.53 -29.20
CA LEU A 743 1.35 -2.12 -29.66
C LEU A 743 1.33 -3.64 -29.45
N GLU A 744 0.82 -4.10 -28.31
CA GLU A 744 0.63 -5.53 -28.03
C GLU A 744 -0.33 -6.19 -29.03
N ALA A 745 -1.38 -5.49 -29.46
CA ALA A 745 -2.31 -5.97 -30.48
C ALA A 745 -1.62 -6.20 -31.83
N VAL A 746 -0.65 -5.35 -32.20
CA VAL A 746 0.14 -5.50 -33.43
C VAL A 746 0.93 -6.80 -33.39
N ASP A 747 1.63 -7.08 -32.30
CA ASP A 747 2.41 -8.31 -32.14
C ASP A 747 1.52 -9.57 -32.27
N ILE A 748 0.34 -9.55 -31.64
CA ILE A 748 -0.60 -10.67 -31.72
C ILE A 748 -1.11 -10.88 -33.14
N HIS A 749 -1.49 -9.82 -33.86
CA HIS A 749 -1.93 -9.95 -35.26
C HIS A 749 -0.82 -10.46 -36.18
N ILE A 750 0.45 -10.09 -35.94
CA ILE A 750 1.58 -10.64 -36.70
C ILE A 750 1.71 -12.15 -36.45
N GLU A 751 1.63 -12.61 -35.20
CA GLU A 751 1.68 -14.03 -34.86
C GLU A 751 0.52 -14.82 -35.49
N ILE A 752 -0.70 -14.26 -35.50
CA ILE A 752 -1.85 -14.85 -36.20
C ILE A 752 -1.59 -14.94 -37.70
N ALA A 753 -1.03 -13.88 -38.30
CA ALA A 753 -0.76 -13.87 -39.73
C ALA A 753 0.28 -14.95 -40.12
N GLN A 754 1.37 -15.06 -39.36
CA GLN A 754 2.40 -16.07 -39.57
C GLN A 754 1.87 -17.49 -39.37
N TYR A 755 1.03 -17.71 -38.36
CA TYR A 755 0.39 -19.02 -38.14
C TYR A 755 -0.42 -19.49 -39.36
N TRP A 756 -1.21 -18.59 -39.94
CA TRP A 756 -1.98 -18.91 -41.14
C TRP A 756 -1.12 -19.01 -42.40
N GLU A 757 -0.01 -18.27 -42.48
CA GLU A 757 0.98 -18.38 -43.55
C GLU A 757 1.67 -19.75 -43.54
N GLU A 758 2.09 -20.25 -42.37
CA GLU A 758 2.65 -21.61 -42.21
C GLU A 758 1.66 -22.71 -42.65
N LYS A 759 0.36 -22.46 -42.51
CA LYS A 759 -0.74 -23.34 -42.97
C LYS A 759 -1.11 -23.15 -44.44
N ASN A 760 -0.52 -22.19 -45.15
CA ASN A 760 -0.87 -21.76 -46.50
C ASN A 760 -2.31 -21.19 -46.63
N GLU A 761 -2.90 -20.71 -45.53
CA GLU A 761 -4.22 -20.05 -45.49
C GLU A 761 -4.08 -18.53 -45.69
N TYR A 762 -3.57 -18.14 -46.86
CA TYR A 762 -3.13 -16.78 -47.17
C TYR A 762 -4.21 -15.70 -47.00
N MET A 763 -5.49 -16.02 -47.23
CA MET A 763 -6.59 -15.06 -47.04
C MET A 763 -6.79 -14.69 -45.57
N ARG A 764 -6.56 -15.62 -44.64
CA ARG A 764 -6.63 -15.32 -43.19
C ARG A 764 -5.42 -14.52 -42.75
N ALA A 765 -4.23 -14.86 -43.26
CA ALA A 765 -3.02 -14.09 -43.03
C ALA A 765 -3.15 -12.64 -43.52
N LEU A 766 -3.75 -12.44 -44.70
CA LEU A 766 -4.02 -11.13 -45.28
C LEU A 766 -4.87 -10.26 -44.34
N GLN A 767 -5.98 -10.80 -43.82
CA GLN A 767 -6.86 -10.09 -42.91
C GLN A 767 -6.11 -9.60 -41.66
N SER A 768 -5.23 -10.43 -41.09
CA SER A 768 -4.43 -10.06 -39.92
C SER A 768 -3.39 -8.98 -40.23
N TYR A 769 -2.64 -9.07 -41.35
CA TYR A 769 -1.70 -8.01 -41.74
C TYR A 769 -2.40 -6.68 -42.09
N GLU A 770 -3.62 -6.72 -42.64
CA GLU A 770 -4.43 -5.51 -42.84
C GLU A 770 -4.83 -4.86 -41.51
N ARG A 771 -5.13 -5.67 -40.48
CA ARG A 771 -5.37 -5.16 -39.12
C ARG A 771 -4.13 -4.54 -38.52
N VAL A 772 -2.95 -5.14 -38.68
CA VAL A 772 -1.66 -4.52 -38.29
C VAL A 772 -1.50 -3.16 -38.96
N LEU A 773 -1.83 -3.05 -40.25
CA LEU A 773 -1.71 -1.78 -40.97
C LEU A 773 -2.65 -0.71 -40.40
N GLN A 774 -3.88 -1.10 -40.07
CA GLN A 774 -4.86 -0.21 -39.48
C GLN A 774 -4.42 0.30 -38.10
N VAL A 775 -3.89 -0.57 -37.24
CA VAL A 775 -3.43 -0.20 -35.89
C VAL A 775 -2.17 0.67 -35.97
N ASN A 776 -1.19 0.32 -36.82
CA ASN A 776 0.01 1.13 -37.01
C ASN A 776 -0.33 2.56 -37.47
N ARG A 777 -1.33 2.74 -38.34
CA ARG A 777 -1.80 4.09 -38.76
C ARG A 777 -2.39 4.93 -37.62
N GLN A 778 -2.87 4.31 -36.55
CA GLN A 778 -3.40 5.01 -35.39
C GLN A 778 -2.29 5.43 -34.41
N LEU A 779 -1.22 4.65 -34.34
CA LEU A 779 -0.15 4.80 -33.35
C LEU A 779 1.06 5.57 -33.85
N LEU A 780 1.39 5.43 -35.13
CA LEU A 780 2.70 5.76 -35.67
C LEU A 780 2.56 6.75 -36.83
N ASP A 781 3.54 7.64 -36.96
CA ASP A 781 3.65 8.52 -38.12
C ASP A 781 3.88 7.71 -39.40
N GLU A 782 3.40 8.21 -40.54
CA GLU A 782 3.44 7.52 -41.83
C GLU A 782 4.84 7.11 -42.33
N HIS A 783 5.90 7.63 -41.70
CA HIS A 783 7.30 7.33 -42.02
C HIS A 783 7.95 6.31 -41.06
N HIS A 784 7.17 5.72 -40.16
CA HIS A 784 7.70 4.79 -39.15
C HIS A 784 8.24 3.49 -39.78
N PRO A 785 9.40 2.96 -39.34
CA PRO A 785 10.03 1.77 -39.92
C PRO A 785 9.14 0.52 -39.97
N LEU A 786 8.24 0.37 -38.99
CA LEU A 786 7.31 -0.77 -38.94
C LEU A 786 6.34 -0.83 -40.13
N PHE A 787 6.10 0.28 -40.84
CA PHE A 787 5.35 0.26 -42.09
C PHE A 787 6.10 -0.47 -43.21
N ILE A 788 7.44 -0.44 -43.22
CA ILE A 788 8.25 -1.16 -44.22
C ILE A 788 8.01 -2.66 -44.09
N THR A 789 8.12 -3.20 -42.87
CA THR A 789 7.92 -4.63 -42.61
C THR A 789 6.49 -5.05 -42.94
N ASN A 790 5.49 -4.27 -42.49
CA ASN A 790 4.10 -4.63 -42.73
C ASN A 790 3.70 -4.55 -44.22
N TYR A 791 4.15 -3.52 -44.95
CA TYR A 791 3.92 -3.45 -46.40
C TYR A 791 4.63 -4.57 -47.15
N SER A 792 5.83 -4.97 -46.72
CA SER A 792 6.55 -6.10 -47.31
C SER A 792 5.81 -7.42 -47.09
N ASN A 793 5.27 -7.65 -45.89
CA ASN A 793 4.48 -8.83 -45.58
C ASN A 793 3.17 -8.86 -46.37
N LEU A 794 2.44 -7.74 -46.45
CA LEU A 794 1.24 -7.63 -47.29
C LEU A 794 1.56 -7.91 -48.76
N ALA A 795 2.64 -7.33 -49.28
CA ALA A 795 3.06 -7.54 -50.66
C ALA A 795 3.43 -9.02 -50.94
N HIS A 796 4.08 -9.68 -49.98
CA HIS A 796 4.38 -11.12 -50.05
C HIS A 796 3.09 -11.96 -50.13
N ILE A 797 2.12 -11.70 -49.26
CA ILE A 797 0.84 -12.41 -49.29
C ILE A 797 0.07 -12.14 -50.59
N TYR A 798 0.06 -10.90 -51.09
CA TYR A 798 -0.54 -10.58 -52.40
C TYR A 798 0.15 -11.30 -53.56
N SER A 799 1.48 -11.48 -53.47
CA SER A 799 2.26 -12.28 -54.43
C SER A 799 1.84 -13.76 -54.41
N GLU A 800 1.70 -14.37 -53.22
CA GLU A 800 1.29 -15.78 -53.10
C GLU A 800 -0.14 -16.05 -53.59
N ILE A 801 -1.04 -15.07 -53.49
CA ILE A 801 -2.39 -15.16 -54.09
C ILE A 801 -2.46 -14.71 -55.56
N TYR A 802 -1.31 -14.43 -56.19
CA TYR A 802 -1.16 -14.04 -57.59
C TYR A 802 -1.80 -12.68 -57.97
N GLU A 803 -1.96 -11.78 -57.00
CA GLU A 803 -2.38 -10.39 -57.21
C GLU A 803 -1.14 -9.48 -57.39
N HIS A 804 -0.42 -9.72 -58.49
CA HIS A 804 0.89 -9.10 -58.73
C HIS A 804 0.84 -7.56 -58.78
N GLU A 805 -0.24 -6.96 -59.32
CA GLU A 805 -0.37 -5.51 -59.40
C GLU A 805 -0.47 -4.85 -58.02
N THR A 806 -1.20 -5.47 -57.08
CA THR A 806 -1.32 -4.96 -55.70
C THR A 806 -0.05 -5.23 -54.91
N ALA A 807 0.59 -6.39 -55.11
CA ALA A 807 1.90 -6.72 -54.53
C ALA A 807 2.95 -5.66 -54.91
N ILE A 808 3.05 -5.31 -56.20
CA ILE A 808 3.95 -4.25 -56.70
C ILE A 808 3.67 -2.91 -56.00
N ASN A 809 2.40 -2.53 -55.85
CA ASN A 809 2.03 -1.28 -55.19
C ASN A 809 2.50 -1.25 -53.72
N TYR A 810 2.30 -2.33 -52.97
CA TYR A 810 2.76 -2.42 -51.58
C TYR A 810 4.29 -2.49 -51.46
N PHE A 811 4.98 -3.23 -52.32
CA PHE A 811 6.44 -3.20 -52.35
C PHE A 811 6.98 -1.80 -52.69
N HIS A 812 6.33 -1.05 -53.58
CA HIS A 812 6.70 0.34 -53.85
C HIS A 812 6.52 1.25 -52.63
N LYS A 813 5.42 1.10 -51.88
CA LYS A 813 5.23 1.83 -50.62
C LYS A 813 6.33 1.50 -49.60
N ALA A 814 6.69 0.22 -49.48
CA ALA A 814 7.83 -0.19 -48.65
C ALA A 814 9.15 0.41 -49.15
N LEU A 815 9.36 0.46 -50.47
CA LEU A 815 10.59 0.95 -51.10
C LEU A 815 10.81 2.44 -50.84
N ILE A 816 9.76 3.26 -50.99
CA ILE A 816 9.81 4.72 -50.75
C ILE A 816 10.23 5.00 -49.30
N LEU A 817 9.67 4.26 -48.34
CA LEU A 817 10.02 4.41 -46.92
C LEU A 817 11.45 3.93 -46.60
N ASN A 818 11.95 2.94 -47.35
CA ASN A 818 13.25 2.30 -47.14
C ASN A 818 14.43 3.09 -47.75
N GLU A 819 14.20 4.14 -48.54
CA GLU A 819 15.27 5.05 -49.01
C GLU A 819 16.09 5.64 -47.85
N HIS A 820 15.56 5.59 -46.63
CA HIS A 820 16.19 6.10 -45.42
C HIS A 820 16.84 5.03 -44.51
N GLN A 821 16.70 3.70 -44.77
CA GLN A 821 17.01 2.65 -43.76
C GLN A 821 17.73 1.36 -44.22
N GLY A 822 18.10 1.20 -45.50
CA GLY A 822 19.16 0.25 -45.89
C GLY A 822 18.77 -1.17 -46.33
N CYS A 823 17.48 -1.49 -46.53
CA CYS A 823 17.01 -2.80 -47.04
C CYS A 823 16.47 -2.75 -48.49
N LYS A 824 16.99 -1.83 -49.31
CA LYS A 824 16.47 -1.52 -50.67
C LYS A 824 16.55 -2.69 -51.65
N ILE A 825 17.60 -3.50 -51.54
CA ILE A 825 17.92 -4.57 -52.51
C ILE A 825 16.82 -5.63 -52.59
N VAL A 826 16.32 -6.12 -51.44
CA VAL A 826 15.31 -7.19 -51.39
C VAL A 826 13.99 -6.71 -52.03
N LEU A 827 13.59 -5.48 -51.75
CA LEU A 827 12.38 -4.88 -52.33
C LEU A 827 12.49 -4.72 -53.84
N LEU A 828 13.63 -4.24 -54.35
CA LEU A 828 13.86 -4.10 -55.80
C LEU A 828 13.79 -5.45 -56.52
N ILE A 829 14.37 -6.52 -55.92
CA ILE A 829 14.30 -7.87 -56.50
C ILE A 829 12.85 -8.35 -56.56
N ASN A 830 12.10 -8.19 -55.47
CA ASN A 830 10.70 -8.60 -55.43
C ASN A 830 9.84 -7.81 -56.44
N ILE A 831 9.99 -6.49 -56.53
CA ILE A 831 9.31 -5.66 -57.53
C ILE A 831 9.66 -6.11 -58.95
N GLY A 832 10.95 -6.35 -59.21
CA GLY A 832 11.45 -6.88 -60.47
C GLY A 832 10.76 -8.19 -60.84
N MET A 833 10.75 -9.16 -59.93
CA MET A 833 10.09 -10.47 -60.11
C MET A 833 8.60 -10.33 -60.45
N GLU A 834 7.89 -9.48 -59.72
CA GLU A 834 6.45 -9.28 -59.93
C GLU A 834 6.16 -8.65 -61.29
N TYR A 835 6.97 -7.69 -61.76
CA TYR A 835 6.88 -7.18 -63.12
C TYR A 835 7.14 -8.26 -64.18
N LEU A 836 8.07 -9.18 -63.92
CA LEU A 836 8.30 -10.32 -64.82
C LEU A 836 7.14 -11.33 -64.82
N ASN A 837 6.39 -11.45 -63.72
CA ASN A 837 5.20 -12.29 -63.64
C ASN A 837 4.02 -11.68 -64.43
N LEU A 838 3.96 -10.35 -64.52
CA LEU A 838 3.06 -9.59 -65.40
C LEU A 838 3.52 -9.48 -66.86
N GLU A 839 4.65 -10.09 -67.24
CA GLU A 839 5.24 -10.02 -68.59
C GLU A 839 5.73 -8.61 -68.99
N TYR A 840 5.92 -7.71 -68.03
CA TYR A 840 6.55 -6.40 -68.23
C TYR A 840 8.07 -6.49 -68.08
N PHE A 841 8.71 -7.19 -69.03
CA PHE A 841 10.14 -7.52 -68.99
C PHE A 841 11.06 -6.30 -68.92
N GLU A 842 10.77 -5.22 -69.66
CA GLU A 842 11.59 -3.99 -69.64
C GLU A 842 11.60 -3.33 -68.26
N LYS A 843 10.42 -3.21 -67.62
CA LYS A 843 10.31 -2.65 -66.27
C LYS A 843 11.00 -3.54 -65.24
N GLY A 844 10.77 -4.85 -65.31
CA GLY A 844 11.41 -5.81 -64.41
C GLY A 844 12.94 -5.78 -64.53
N GLN A 845 13.48 -5.62 -65.75
CA GLN A 845 14.92 -5.50 -65.98
C GLN A 845 15.54 -4.32 -65.24
N ILE A 846 14.90 -3.15 -65.29
CA ILE A 846 15.42 -1.93 -64.65
C ILE A 846 15.63 -2.14 -63.14
N TYR A 847 14.60 -2.66 -62.44
CA TYR A 847 14.69 -2.89 -61.00
C TYR A 847 15.70 -3.98 -60.63
N LEU A 848 15.84 -5.03 -61.45
CA LEU A 848 16.80 -6.10 -61.23
C LEU A 848 18.24 -5.65 -61.47
N GLU A 849 18.49 -4.85 -62.50
CA GLU A 849 19.81 -4.25 -62.77
C GLU A 849 20.20 -3.26 -61.67
N GLU A 850 19.25 -2.45 -61.19
CA GLU A 850 19.47 -1.58 -60.03
C GLU A 850 19.83 -2.40 -58.79
N ALA A 851 19.08 -3.46 -58.48
CA ALA A 851 19.36 -4.34 -57.34
C ALA A 851 20.74 -4.99 -57.43
N LEU A 852 21.09 -5.52 -58.61
CA LEU A 852 22.40 -6.15 -58.86
C LEU A 852 23.55 -5.13 -58.78
N SER A 853 23.36 -3.91 -59.26
CA SER A 853 24.37 -2.84 -59.13
C SER A 853 24.66 -2.51 -57.66
N LEU A 854 23.62 -2.39 -56.82
CA LEU A 854 23.76 -2.16 -55.38
C LEU A 854 24.44 -3.34 -54.68
N MET A 855 24.15 -4.57 -55.12
CA MET A 855 24.80 -5.78 -54.61
C MET A 855 26.27 -5.90 -55.05
N ASP A 856 26.63 -5.45 -56.24
CA ASP A 856 28.02 -5.47 -56.73
C ASP A 856 28.89 -4.36 -56.11
N HIS A 857 28.28 -3.23 -55.72
CA HIS A 857 28.95 -2.15 -54.96
C HIS A 857 29.11 -2.46 -53.46
N SER A 858 28.35 -3.41 -52.92
CA SER A 858 28.53 -3.91 -51.55
C SER A 858 29.50 -5.10 -51.58
N THR A 859 30.78 -4.81 -51.35
CA THR A 859 31.92 -5.75 -51.49
C THR A 859 31.82 -7.07 -50.70
N ASP A 860 30.83 -7.20 -49.81
CA ASP A 860 30.67 -8.31 -48.86
C ASP A 860 29.60 -9.37 -49.23
N ILE A 861 28.68 -9.11 -50.16
CA ILE A 861 27.50 -9.99 -50.37
C ILE A 861 27.84 -11.34 -51.03
N LYS A 862 28.92 -11.40 -51.83
CA LYS A 862 29.40 -12.65 -52.44
C LYS A 862 30.01 -13.62 -51.42
N GLN A 863 30.37 -13.16 -50.21
CA GLN A 863 31.04 -13.94 -49.17
C GLN A 863 30.27 -14.09 -47.83
N LYS A 864 29.19 -13.33 -47.59
CA LYS A 864 28.35 -13.44 -46.38
C LYS A 864 27.20 -14.44 -46.49
N ASP A 865 26.61 -14.72 -45.32
CA ASP A 865 25.51 -15.64 -44.95
C ASP A 865 24.59 -16.14 -46.08
N MET A 866 24.18 -17.41 -45.98
CA MET A 866 23.33 -18.10 -46.97
C MET A 866 22.13 -17.28 -47.49
N PRO A 867 21.35 -16.54 -46.69
CA PRO A 867 20.20 -15.77 -47.18
C PRO A 867 20.57 -14.73 -48.26
N SER A 868 21.71 -14.06 -48.11
CA SER A 868 22.17 -13.04 -49.05
C SER A 868 22.56 -13.64 -50.40
N LYS A 869 23.16 -14.84 -50.38
CA LYS A 869 23.46 -15.62 -51.60
C LYS A 869 22.19 -16.05 -52.33
N LEU A 870 21.15 -16.46 -51.60
CA LEU A 870 19.87 -16.84 -52.19
C LEU A 870 19.21 -15.66 -52.89
N PHE A 871 19.18 -14.46 -52.27
CA PHE A 871 18.62 -13.27 -52.91
C PHE A 871 19.39 -12.87 -54.18
N TYR A 872 20.73 -12.92 -54.15
CA TYR A 872 21.55 -12.63 -55.32
C TYR A 872 21.29 -13.62 -56.46
N ALA A 873 21.21 -14.92 -56.14
CA ALA A 873 20.85 -15.95 -57.12
C ALA A 873 19.45 -15.72 -57.72
N THR A 874 18.47 -15.27 -56.92
CA THR A 874 17.13 -14.93 -57.39
C THR A 874 17.11 -13.74 -58.34
N ALA A 875 17.93 -12.72 -58.09
CA ALA A 875 18.10 -11.60 -59.00
C ALA A 875 18.71 -12.04 -60.35
N LEU A 876 19.77 -12.87 -60.31
CA LEU A 876 20.42 -13.42 -61.51
C LEU A 876 19.47 -14.27 -62.35
N ASP A 877 18.70 -15.16 -61.73
CA ASP A 877 17.70 -15.99 -62.41
C ASP A 877 16.60 -15.14 -63.06
N SER A 878 16.15 -14.10 -62.36
CA SER A 878 15.14 -13.18 -62.87
C SER A 878 15.67 -12.41 -64.07
N LEU A 879 16.92 -11.94 -64.02
CA LEU A 879 17.57 -11.31 -65.18
C LEU A 879 17.79 -12.31 -66.32
N ALA A 880 18.14 -13.56 -66.02
CA ALA A 880 18.26 -14.63 -67.02
C ALA A 880 16.93 -14.86 -67.76
N ARG A 881 15.78 -14.79 -67.07
CA ARG A 881 14.45 -14.84 -67.71
C ARG A 881 14.25 -13.68 -68.68
N VAL A 882 14.66 -12.47 -68.32
CA VAL A 882 14.58 -11.30 -69.21
C VAL A 882 15.44 -11.50 -70.46
N LYS A 883 16.70 -11.93 -70.28
CA LYS A 883 17.64 -12.17 -71.38
C LYS A 883 17.16 -13.27 -72.33
N ALA A 884 16.54 -14.32 -71.79
CA ALA A 884 15.94 -15.37 -72.61
C ALA A 884 14.78 -14.83 -73.46
N GLN A 885 13.90 -14.00 -72.89
CA GLN A 885 12.81 -13.37 -73.64
C GLN A 885 13.34 -12.45 -74.76
N GLN A 886 14.49 -11.81 -74.56
CA GLN A 886 15.17 -10.98 -75.56
C GLN A 886 15.90 -11.80 -76.64
N GLY A 887 15.86 -13.14 -76.58
CA GLY A 887 16.58 -14.04 -77.49
C GLY A 887 18.09 -14.15 -77.18
N GLN A 888 18.57 -13.55 -76.09
CA GLN A 888 19.97 -13.57 -75.64
C GLN A 888 20.26 -14.84 -74.82
N TYR A 889 20.07 -15.97 -75.45
CA TYR A 889 20.05 -17.29 -74.84
C TYR A 889 21.36 -17.76 -74.20
N GLN A 890 22.51 -17.39 -74.76
CA GLN A 890 23.82 -17.72 -74.21
C GLN A 890 24.10 -16.95 -72.91
N GLU A 891 23.70 -15.68 -72.88
CA GLU A 891 23.83 -14.83 -71.69
C GLU A 891 22.88 -15.28 -70.59
N ALA A 892 21.63 -15.61 -70.95
CA ALA A 892 20.64 -16.19 -70.03
C ALA A 892 21.15 -17.47 -69.36
N LYS A 893 21.74 -18.39 -70.14
CA LYS A 893 22.33 -19.63 -69.60
C LYS A 893 23.49 -19.35 -68.63
N LYS A 894 24.36 -18.39 -68.96
CA LYS A 894 25.47 -17.99 -68.08
C LYS A 894 24.98 -17.43 -66.75
N LEU A 895 24.01 -16.52 -66.78
CA LEU A 895 23.42 -15.92 -65.57
C LEU A 895 22.73 -16.98 -64.70
N CYS A 896 21.96 -17.88 -65.31
CA CYS A 896 21.28 -18.95 -64.59
C CYS A 896 22.28 -19.96 -63.99
N GLN A 897 23.38 -20.27 -64.68
CA GLN A 897 24.45 -21.11 -64.12
C GLN A 897 25.09 -20.47 -62.88
N MET A 898 25.35 -19.15 -62.94
CA MET A 898 25.86 -18.41 -61.79
C MET A 898 24.89 -18.43 -60.60
N GLY A 899 23.57 -18.32 -60.84
CA GLY A 899 22.54 -18.44 -59.81
C GLY A 899 22.46 -19.85 -59.21
N PHE A 900 22.58 -20.89 -60.05
CA PHE A 900 22.62 -22.28 -59.63
C PHE A 900 23.81 -22.58 -58.70
N ASP A 901 25.01 -22.15 -59.09
CA ASP A 901 26.24 -22.40 -58.32
C ASP A 901 26.16 -21.79 -56.91
N LEU A 902 25.42 -20.69 -56.74
CA LEU A 902 25.19 -20.04 -55.44
C LEU A 902 24.16 -20.74 -54.55
N ARG A 903 23.24 -21.52 -55.14
CA ARG A 903 22.19 -22.26 -54.44
C ARG A 903 22.56 -23.72 -54.19
N PHE A 904 23.69 -24.17 -54.72
CA PHE A 904 24.17 -25.54 -54.61
C PHE A 904 24.28 -25.95 -53.13
N GLY A 905 23.48 -26.94 -52.72
CA GLY A 905 23.40 -27.43 -51.34
C GLY A 905 22.03 -27.20 -50.67
N ASP A 906 21.21 -26.27 -51.16
CA ASP A 906 19.81 -26.09 -50.73
C ASP A 906 18.87 -26.75 -51.76
N LEU A 907 18.14 -27.77 -51.33
CA LEU A 907 17.31 -28.60 -52.22
C LEU A 907 16.13 -27.83 -52.82
N LEU A 908 15.50 -26.95 -52.05
CA LEU A 908 14.38 -26.12 -52.51
C LEU A 908 14.87 -25.04 -53.48
N ALA A 909 15.95 -24.34 -53.14
CA ALA A 909 16.54 -23.31 -54.01
C ALA A 909 17.12 -23.91 -55.31
N THR A 910 17.66 -25.13 -55.24
CA THR A 910 18.12 -25.88 -56.41
C THR A 910 16.95 -26.24 -57.33
N ALA A 911 15.79 -26.62 -56.79
CA ALA A 911 14.59 -26.89 -57.58
C ALA A 911 14.13 -25.66 -58.37
N VAL A 912 14.13 -24.47 -57.75
CA VAL A 912 13.80 -23.19 -58.43
C VAL A 912 14.75 -22.94 -59.61
N SER A 913 16.04 -23.16 -59.42
CA SER A 913 17.05 -22.97 -60.46
C SER A 913 16.81 -23.91 -61.66
N PHE A 914 16.46 -25.18 -61.40
CA PHE A 914 16.10 -26.12 -62.47
C PHE A 914 14.85 -25.70 -63.24
N VAL A 915 13.85 -25.12 -62.58
CA VAL A 915 12.68 -24.56 -63.26
C VAL A 915 13.07 -23.39 -64.17
N THR A 916 13.95 -22.50 -63.70
CA THR A 916 14.46 -21.38 -64.50
C THR A 916 15.24 -21.88 -65.73
N MET A 917 16.15 -22.84 -65.55
CA MET A 917 16.90 -23.45 -66.65
C MET A 917 15.96 -24.12 -67.66
N GLY A 918 14.98 -24.89 -67.18
CA GLY A 918 14.00 -25.56 -68.03
C GLY A 918 13.19 -24.57 -68.87
N ARG A 919 12.80 -23.44 -68.29
CA ARG A 919 12.14 -22.35 -69.01
C ARG A 919 13.03 -21.79 -70.13
N ILE A 920 14.29 -21.50 -69.83
CA ILE A 920 15.23 -20.94 -70.82
C ILE A 920 15.43 -21.91 -72.01
N HIS A 921 15.54 -23.21 -71.75
CA HIS A 921 15.61 -24.22 -72.81
C HIS A 921 14.32 -24.33 -73.63
N ASN A 922 13.15 -24.23 -72.98
CA ASN A 922 11.86 -24.22 -73.66
C ASN A 922 11.70 -23.00 -74.57
N ASP A 923 12.08 -21.81 -74.11
CA ASP A 923 12.03 -20.58 -74.88
C ASP A 923 13.01 -20.62 -76.08
N GLN A 924 14.13 -21.33 -75.95
CA GLN A 924 15.08 -21.63 -77.04
C GLN A 924 14.54 -22.61 -78.10
N GLY A 925 13.45 -23.33 -77.81
CA GLY A 925 12.95 -24.42 -78.63
C GLY A 925 13.63 -25.77 -78.38
N ASP A 926 14.52 -25.87 -77.38
CA ASP A 926 15.16 -27.11 -76.95
C ASP A 926 14.31 -27.80 -75.88
N PHE A 927 13.19 -28.36 -76.32
CA PHE A 927 12.18 -28.91 -75.42
C PHE A 927 12.65 -30.15 -74.65
N ASP A 928 13.57 -30.94 -75.19
CA ASP A 928 14.08 -32.16 -74.54
C ASP A 928 14.89 -31.80 -73.29
N SER A 929 15.83 -30.85 -73.42
CA SER A 929 16.58 -30.33 -72.27
C SER A 929 15.68 -29.63 -71.25
N ALA A 930 14.63 -28.95 -71.71
CA ALA A 930 13.65 -28.31 -70.83
C ALA A 930 12.94 -29.32 -69.91
N ILE A 931 12.44 -30.41 -70.48
CA ILE A 931 11.76 -31.49 -69.75
C ILE A 931 12.71 -32.15 -68.74
N VAL A 932 13.96 -32.40 -69.12
CA VAL A 932 14.98 -32.93 -68.21
C VAL A 932 15.18 -32.02 -67.00
N CYS A 933 15.23 -30.70 -67.21
CA CYS A 933 15.37 -29.73 -66.12
C CYS A 933 14.13 -29.73 -65.21
N PHE A 934 12.92 -29.76 -65.77
CA PHE A 934 11.69 -29.81 -64.94
C PHE A 934 11.58 -31.09 -64.12
N HIS A 935 12.00 -32.25 -64.65
CA HIS A 935 12.03 -33.49 -63.86
C HIS A 935 13.08 -33.46 -62.76
N LYS A 936 14.21 -32.79 -62.96
CA LYS A 936 15.20 -32.57 -61.87
C LYS A 936 14.61 -31.70 -60.76
N ALA A 937 13.83 -30.67 -61.11
CA ALA A 937 13.09 -29.88 -60.12
C ALA A 937 12.07 -30.74 -59.37
N GLU A 938 11.30 -31.57 -60.08
CA GLU A 938 10.33 -32.49 -59.47
C GLU A 938 10.99 -33.47 -58.49
N MET A 939 12.14 -34.06 -58.85
CA MET A 939 12.87 -34.96 -57.96
C MET A 939 13.35 -34.25 -56.69
N ALA A 940 13.89 -33.03 -56.81
CA ALA A 940 14.34 -32.24 -55.67
C ALA A 940 13.18 -31.88 -54.72
N LEU A 941 11.98 -31.61 -55.26
CA LEU A 941 10.81 -31.30 -54.44
C LEU A 941 10.21 -32.53 -53.75
N LYS A 942 10.24 -33.70 -54.40
CA LYS A 942 9.75 -34.96 -53.80
C LYS A 942 10.60 -35.44 -52.62
N THR A 943 11.84 -34.99 -52.54
CA THR A 943 12.76 -35.29 -51.42
C THR A 943 12.58 -34.35 -50.22
N LEU A 944 11.71 -33.35 -50.31
CA LEU A 944 11.36 -32.47 -49.19
C LEU A 944 10.15 -33.05 -48.44
N ASP A 945 10.19 -33.01 -47.11
CA ASP A 945 9.05 -33.38 -46.25
C ASP A 945 7.93 -32.31 -46.27
N ILE A 946 8.22 -31.13 -46.82
CA ILE A 946 7.30 -29.98 -46.88
C ILE A 946 6.71 -29.87 -48.29
N TYR A 947 5.38 -29.80 -48.35
CA TYR A 947 4.63 -29.61 -49.59
C TYR A 947 4.66 -28.14 -50.03
N HIS A 948 5.11 -27.86 -51.25
CA HIS A 948 5.19 -26.49 -51.82
C HIS A 948 4.25 -26.31 -53.03
N PRO A 949 2.93 -26.09 -52.81
CA PRO A 949 1.93 -26.04 -53.87
C PRO A 949 2.25 -25.05 -55.00
N SER A 950 2.72 -23.85 -54.64
CA SER A 950 3.02 -22.77 -55.59
C SER A 950 4.11 -23.18 -56.59
N LEU A 951 5.21 -23.75 -56.10
CA LEU A 951 6.32 -24.20 -56.96
C LEU A 951 5.96 -25.46 -57.77
N ILE A 952 5.17 -26.36 -57.17
CA ILE A 952 4.68 -27.55 -57.86
C ILE A 952 3.77 -27.17 -59.03
N GLN A 953 2.89 -26.21 -58.81
CA GLN A 953 2.03 -25.63 -59.84
C GLN A 953 2.85 -25.04 -61.00
N ILE A 954 3.89 -24.27 -60.68
CA ILE A 954 4.72 -23.59 -61.67
C ILE A 954 5.43 -24.60 -62.57
N TYR A 955 6.13 -25.59 -62.01
CA TYR A 955 6.83 -26.57 -62.86
C TYR A 955 5.83 -27.42 -63.64
N ALA A 956 4.69 -27.81 -63.04
CA ALA A 956 3.66 -28.60 -63.71
C ALA A 956 3.15 -27.90 -64.97
N PHE A 957 2.81 -26.61 -64.86
CA PHE A 957 2.37 -25.81 -66.00
C PHE A 957 3.45 -25.73 -67.09
N ARG A 958 4.71 -25.53 -66.70
CA ARG A 958 5.83 -25.39 -67.65
C ARG A 958 6.18 -26.71 -68.35
N THR A 959 6.14 -27.83 -67.63
CA THR A 959 6.30 -29.17 -68.19
C THR A 959 5.18 -29.48 -69.17
N GLY A 960 3.94 -29.12 -68.84
CA GLY A 960 2.79 -29.22 -69.76
C GLY A 960 3.01 -28.45 -71.06
N SER A 961 3.53 -27.22 -70.96
CA SER A 961 3.86 -26.39 -72.13
C SER A 961 4.98 -26.97 -72.98
N ALA A 962 6.04 -27.51 -72.38
CA ALA A 962 7.13 -28.15 -73.13
C ALA A 962 6.65 -29.40 -73.89
N TYR A 963 5.86 -30.27 -73.24
CA TYR A 963 5.28 -31.44 -73.91
C TYR A 963 4.29 -31.06 -75.02
N TYR A 964 3.53 -29.97 -74.84
CA TYR A 964 2.65 -29.43 -75.87
C TYR A 964 3.46 -29.01 -77.11
N ASN A 965 4.55 -28.28 -76.92
CA ASN A 965 5.41 -27.83 -78.01
C ASN A 965 6.12 -29.00 -78.73
N GLN A 966 6.41 -30.10 -78.02
CA GLN A 966 6.88 -31.37 -78.60
C GLN A 966 5.78 -32.20 -79.29
N LYS A 967 4.52 -31.74 -79.29
CA LYS A 967 3.34 -32.46 -79.79
C LYS A 967 3.05 -33.76 -79.02
N GLN A 968 3.53 -33.91 -77.78
CA GLN A 968 3.20 -35.02 -76.89
C GLN A 968 1.96 -34.67 -76.04
N PHE A 969 0.79 -34.60 -76.69
CA PHE A 969 -0.44 -34.08 -76.09
C PHE A 969 -0.95 -34.87 -74.87
N ASP A 970 -0.79 -36.20 -74.86
CA ASP A 970 -1.14 -37.06 -73.72
C ASP A 970 -0.48 -36.62 -72.41
N LYS A 971 0.83 -36.36 -72.45
CA LYS A 971 1.62 -35.95 -71.29
C LYS A 971 1.34 -34.50 -70.93
N ALA A 972 1.21 -33.63 -71.94
CA ALA A 972 0.87 -32.23 -71.73
C ALA A 972 -0.46 -32.06 -70.97
N LEU A 973 -1.47 -32.87 -71.32
CA LEU A 973 -2.78 -32.88 -70.68
C LEU A 973 -2.69 -33.20 -69.17
N ALA A 974 -1.94 -34.26 -68.81
CA ALA A 974 -1.79 -34.67 -67.41
C ALA A 974 -1.15 -33.58 -66.54
N TYR A 975 -0.09 -32.93 -67.07
CA TYR A 975 0.61 -31.86 -66.34
C TYR A 975 -0.22 -30.57 -66.22
N TYR A 976 -0.99 -30.20 -67.24
CA TYR A 976 -1.90 -29.05 -67.14
C TYR A 976 -3.08 -29.30 -66.19
N GLN A 977 -3.61 -30.53 -66.13
CA GLN A 977 -4.63 -30.89 -65.13
C GLN A 977 -4.10 -30.78 -63.71
N MET A 978 -2.90 -31.30 -63.46
CA MET A 978 -2.22 -31.16 -62.18
C MET A 978 -2.01 -29.68 -61.80
N ALA A 979 -1.53 -28.85 -62.74
CA ALA A 979 -1.37 -27.43 -62.51
C ALA A 979 -2.71 -26.73 -62.20
N LEU A 980 -3.80 -27.09 -62.88
CA LEU A 980 -5.12 -26.52 -62.66
C LEU A 980 -5.66 -26.84 -61.26
N GLU A 981 -5.55 -28.09 -60.84
CA GLU A 981 -6.04 -28.56 -59.54
C GLU A 981 -5.33 -27.83 -58.38
N LEU A 982 -4.00 -27.69 -58.49
CA LEU A 982 -3.20 -26.92 -57.52
C LEU A 982 -3.54 -25.43 -57.53
N THR A 983 -3.77 -24.84 -58.71
CA THR A 983 -4.17 -23.43 -58.83
C THR A 983 -5.53 -23.17 -58.16
N MET A 984 -6.47 -24.12 -58.28
CA MET A 984 -7.78 -24.02 -57.64
C MET A 984 -7.71 -24.15 -56.10
N GLN A 985 -6.75 -24.91 -55.58
CA GLN A 985 -6.48 -25.02 -54.15
C GLN A 985 -5.85 -23.74 -53.57
N ILE A 986 -4.85 -23.17 -54.25
CA ILE A 986 -4.11 -22.00 -53.76
C ILE A 986 -4.94 -20.71 -53.85
N ALA A 987 -5.61 -20.49 -54.99
CA ALA A 987 -6.07 -19.16 -55.35
C ALA A 987 -7.59 -18.97 -55.39
N ARG A 988 -8.40 -19.96 -54.95
CA ARG A 988 -9.89 -20.00 -54.98
C ARG A 988 -10.55 -18.98 -55.94
N GLY A 989 -10.14 -18.97 -57.21
CA GLY A 989 -10.72 -18.09 -58.22
C GLY A 989 -9.83 -17.03 -58.89
N ASN A 990 -8.48 -17.11 -58.88
CA ASN A 990 -7.70 -16.28 -59.82
C ASN A 990 -8.03 -16.67 -61.28
N LEU A 991 -8.99 -15.93 -61.86
CA LEU A 991 -9.53 -16.14 -63.19
C LEU A 991 -8.46 -16.07 -64.27
N LYS A 992 -7.45 -15.20 -64.15
CA LYS A 992 -6.42 -15.01 -65.19
C LYS A 992 -5.49 -16.23 -65.29
N GLN A 993 -5.02 -16.75 -64.16
CA GLN A 993 -4.14 -17.91 -64.17
C GLN A 993 -4.91 -19.20 -64.51
N ILE A 994 -6.13 -19.34 -63.98
CA ILE A 994 -7.05 -20.41 -64.37
C ILE A 994 -7.34 -20.35 -65.87
N GLN A 995 -7.58 -19.16 -66.44
CA GLN A 995 -7.78 -18.95 -67.87
C GLN A 995 -6.53 -19.34 -68.67
N ARG A 996 -5.32 -18.98 -68.25
CA ARG A 996 -4.08 -19.39 -68.95
C ARG A 996 -3.91 -20.90 -69.03
N ILE A 997 -4.14 -21.62 -67.93
CA ILE A 997 -4.07 -23.08 -67.89
C ILE A 997 -5.20 -23.69 -68.73
N ARG A 998 -6.42 -23.14 -68.64
CA ARG A 998 -7.57 -23.55 -69.45
C ARG A 998 -7.33 -23.35 -70.94
N CYS A 999 -6.76 -22.22 -71.38
CA CYS A 999 -6.39 -22.01 -72.77
C CYS A 999 -5.37 -23.05 -73.28
N GLY A 1000 -4.44 -23.49 -72.42
CA GLY A 1000 -3.52 -24.60 -72.74
C GLY A 1000 -4.26 -25.92 -72.92
N LEU A 1001 -5.24 -26.21 -72.07
CA LEU A 1001 -6.11 -27.39 -72.18
C LEU A 1001 -6.99 -27.32 -73.44
N ASP A 1002 -7.61 -26.19 -73.72
CA ASP A 1002 -8.48 -25.98 -74.89
C ASP A 1002 -7.69 -26.18 -76.19
N ARG A 1003 -6.47 -25.62 -76.28
CA ARG A 1003 -5.57 -25.81 -77.43
C ARG A 1003 -5.16 -27.26 -77.64
N ILE A 1004 -5.05 -28.07 -76.58
CA ILE A 1004 -4.80 -29.51 -76.70
C ILE A 1004 -6.05 -30.20 -77.23
N MET A 1005 -7.22 -29.86 -76.71
CA MET A 1005 -8.49 -30.44 -77.15
C MET A 1005 -8.75 -30.18 -78.63
N ASP A 1006 -8.49 -28.97 -79.12
CA ASP A 1006 -8.61 -28.62 -80.54
C ASP A 1006 -7.66 -29.45 -81.43
N GLN A 1007 -6.40 -29.64 -81.00
CA GLN A 1007 -5.42 -30.45 -81.75
C GLN A 1007 -5.74 -31.95 -81.74
N ILE A 1008 -6.31 -32.48 -80.65
CA ILE A 1008 -6.77 -33.86 -80.57
C ILE A 1008 -7.98 -34.07 -81.49
N LEU A 1009 -8.90 -33.10 -81.56
CA LEU A 1009 -10.07 -33.11 -82.45
C LEU A 1009 -9.67 -33.08 -83.93
N ASP A 1010 -8.68 -32.27 -84.32
CA ASP A 1010 -8.18 -32.16 -85.70
C ASP A 1010 -7.39 -33.40 -86.18
N SER A 1011 -6.86 -34.23 -85.27
CA SER A 1011 -5.97 -35.35 -85.60
C SER A 1011 -6.66 -36.71 -85.82
N ASN A 1012 -8.00 -36.79 -85.80
CA ASN A 1012 -8.79 -38.02 -85.94
C ASN A 1012 -8.38 -39.17 -84.96
N GLN A 1013 -7.75 -38.87 -83.83
CA GLN A 1013 -7.42 -39.85 -82.77
C GLN A 1013 -8.52 -39.99 -81.69
N LEU A 1014 -9.79 -39.79 -82.05
CA LEU A 1014 -10.91 -39.82 -81.09
C LEU A 1014 -11.05 -41.15 -80.33
N ASP A 1015 -10.69 -42.28 -80.95
CA ASP A 1015 -10.91 -43.61 -80.36
C ASP A 1015 -9.98 -43.90 -79.17
N LYS A 1016 -8.82 -43.24 -79.08
CA LYS A 1016 -7.86 -43.47 -77.99
C LYS A 1016 -8.27 -42.77 -76.68
N TYR A 1017 -9.03 -41.68 -76.78
CA TYR A 1017 -9.39 -40.81 -75.65
C TYR A 1017 -10.85 -40.99 -75.16
N ASN A 1018 -11.66 -41.80 -75.85
CA ASN A 1018 -13.04 -42.12 -75.45
C ASN A 1018 -13.14 -43.17 -74.31
N SER A 1019 -12.03 -43.72 -73.80
CA SER A 1019 -12.05 -44.79 -72.77
C SER A 1019 -11.92 -44.31 -71.32
N LYS A 1020 -11.71 -43.01 -71.09
CA LYS A 1020 -11.83 -42.40 -69.75
C LYS A 1020 -12.94 -41.36 -69.79
N PRO A 1021 -13.89 -41.38 -68.83
CA PRO A 1021 -15.16 -40.68 -68.99
C PRO A 1021 -14.96 -39.18 -69.21
N ARG A 1022 -15.74 -38.62 -70.14
CA ARG A 1022 -15.96 -37.18 -70.40
C ARG A 1022 -16.45 -36.45 -69.13
N LYS A 1023 -15.62 -36.35 -68.09
CA LYS A 1023 -15.81 -35.42 -66.97
C LYS A 1023 -15.18 -34.05 -67.25
N TYR A 1024 -14.44 -33.92 -68.35
CA TYR A 1024 -13.56 -32.76 -68.62
C TYR A 1024 -14.20 -31.62 -69.44
N CYS A 1025 -15.51 -31.63 -69.66
CA CYS A 1025 -16.23 -30.53 -70.35
C CYS A 1025 -17.46 -29.99 -69.59
N ILE A 1026 -17.63 -30.29 -68.30
CA ILE A 1026 -18.75 -29.74 -67.50
C ILE A 1026 -18.22 -29.01 -66.28
N ILE A 1027 -17.51 -27.90 -66.50
CA ILE A 1027 -17.53 -26.72 -65.63
C ILE A 1027 -17.41 -25.50 -66.57
N PHE A 1028 -18.47 -25.28 -67.35
CA PHE A 1028 -18.77 -23.98 -67.95
C PHE A 1028 -19.84 -23.32 -67.10
#